data_AF-A0A936E0A1-F1
#
_entry.id   AF-A0A936E0A1-F1
#
_cell.length_a   1.000
_cell.length_b   1.000
_cell.length_c   1.000
_cell.angle_alpha   90.00
_cell.angle_beta   90.00
_cell.angle_gamma   90.00
#
_symmetry.space_group_name_H-M   'P 1'
#
loop_
_entity.id
_entity.type
_entity.pdbx_description
1 polymer ?
#
loop_
_entity_poly.entity_id
_entity_poly.type
_entity_poly.pdbx_seq_one_letter_code
_entity_poly.pdbx_strand_id
1 'polypeptide(L)'
;MLKHRIRTILSLLLLCLALLMAATAMWLNRHPETLLGMLNRQLPAGMVVHEVRGLRVSAFGGELALLSAEQDGHALKLGATRWRWSIEHWWPLTLAPQSIETGQLELRLAATDPANASLTPLPRFWNSEWWPRIAGMHAQASHFSIADADGAPLIEGSIDFEHGAASGNALLRAPGSPAVSLQWEADTGSAQQPAWQLTWQSGAPLAASGTLTILANDSGADWRFTLQAAEITLRDQQLRELEIRAAGSSDLFAARTALAQATLQASGKLATADGAASWHCEARLEVLSTGVSSATVDSCTASSGNTGLILGAPLTLHLDADFNPQTLRFGSGALHIEDAAWQEWHLDTLHADIAAAAVWAGGDTPLLAPPLRFSAQLANSTLATTIDAEGAIDNASWQNGRWEGALNAVLHANYRKHEVAPLALLLNASGNSAALTARGQLDTKAIGRLLDFSVTHDNTKSTTRARATLDTDPWKWGEGLLGTLLGPRQTLFGGDLQAARVRATLRLDQAPGHLRMRADGEATRMFAMVSGIGIAGLDITPFSVDYRDGAMAAFAPLEARIDSVNAGITLNRLHGRLEHAPDGWRLNQVGGEVLGGSFELSDTGPLDADPLAATLTLKAIDMERIARLLDNPDLSFSGSVGGSLPLKLSAGKLTVEAGRVASEHGGVIRYRPAAGSAAEPAELVTARKALSNLQFDAIEATLDYAADGKLSLQTALRGRNPELDATRPVHLNLTVETNLRTLLQGLRAGNRVTEWLDKRVADPKR
;
A
#
# COMPACT_ATOMS: atom_id res chain seq x y z
N MET A 1 62.99 -55.95 68.45
CA MET A 1 61.71 -56.67 68.69
C MET A 1 60.47 -55.76 68.79
N LEU A 2 60.56 -54.50 69.23
CA LEU A 2 59.40 -53.60 69.39
C LEU A 2 58.75 -53.16 68.05
N LYS A 3 59.56 -52.87 67.02
CA LYS A 3 59.07 -52.55 65.66
C LYS A 3 58.30 -53.69 64.99
N HIS A 4 58.62 -54.95 65.33
CA HIS A 4 57.91 -56.09 64.78
C HIS A 4 56.56 -56.26 65.46
N ARG A 5 56.49 -56.17 66.80
CA ARG A 5 55.22 -56.25 67.57
C ARG A 5 54.24 -55.12 67.26
N ILE A 6 54.71 -53.88 67.06
CA ILE A 6 53.82 -52.77 66.67
C ILE A 6 53.25 -52.99 65.26
N ARG A 7 54.07 -53.47 64.31
CA ARG A 7 53.57 -53.85 62.98
C ARG A 7 52.55 -54.99 63.08
N THR A 8 52.80 -56.02 63.89
CA THR A 8 51.85 -57.14 64.06
C THR A 8 50.55 -56.69 64.73
N ILE A 9 50.62 -55.83 65.76
CA ILE A 9 49.43 -55.29 66.45
C ILE A 9 48.65 -54.36 65.52
N LEU A 10 49.33 -53.49 64.75
CA LEU A 10 48.68 -52.61 63.78
C LEU A 10 48.06 -53.41 62.63
N SER A 11 48.73 -54.47 62.15
CA SER A 11 48.18 -55.40 61.16
C SER A 11 46.99 -56.20 61.71
N LEU A 12 47.02 -56.61 62.98
CA LEU A 12 45.90 -57.28 63.64
C LEU A 12 44.72 -56.33 63.88
N LEU A 13 44.98 -55.07 64.27
CA LEU A 13 43.95 -54.03 64.41
C LEU A 13 43.33 -53.67 63.06
N LEU A 14 44.14 -53.55 62.00
CA LEU A 14 43.65 -53.34 60.63
C LEU A 14 42.87 -54.54 60.12
N LEU A 15 43.31 -55.77 60.41
CA LEU A 15 42.58 -57.00 60.06
C LEU A 15 41.26 -57.10 60.83
N CYS A 16 41.27 -56.76 62.13
CA CYS A 16 40.08 -56.78 62.97
C CYS A 16 39.10 -55.68 62.57
N LEU A 17 39.57 -54.48 62.23
CA LEU A 17 38.74 -53.41 61.68
C LEU A 17 38.20 -53.78 60.29
N ALA A 18 39.00 -54.42 59.43
CA ALA A 18 38.55 -54.91 58.13
C ALA A 18 37.51 -56.03 58.26
N LEU A 19 37.68 -56.94 59.22
CA LEU A 19 36.69 -57.97 59.55
C LEU A 19 35.43 -57.38 60.18
N LEU A 20 35.57 -56.36 61.03
CA LEU A 20 34.44 -55.64 61.60
C LEU A 20 33.67 -54.95 60.47
N MET A 21 34.33 -54.17 59.63
CA MET A 21 33.73 -53.52 58.46
C MET A 21 33.09 -54.52 57.50
N ALA A 22 33.72 -55.68 57.26
CA ALA A 22 33.14 -56.74 56.45
C ALA A 22 31.90 -57.37 57.12
N ALA A 23 31.91 -57.54 58.44
CA ALA A 23 30.77 -58.03 59.21
C ALA A 23 29.63 -56.99 59.24
N THR A 24 29.93 -55.70 59.40
CA THR A 24 28.94 -54.62 59.31
C THR A 24 28.37 -54.53 57.90
N ALA A 25 29.20 -54.62 56.86
CA ALA A 25 28.76 -54.63 55.46
C ALA A 25 27.88 -55.85 55.15
N MET A 26 28.23 -57.04 55.64
CA MET A 26 27.39 -58.24 55.52
C MET A 26 26.09 -58.12 56.30
N TRP A 27 26.11 -57.49 57.48
CA TRP A 27 24.92 -57.25 58.30
C TRP A 27 23.98 -56.23 57.65
N LEU A 28 24.51 -55.12 57.13
CA LEU A 28 23.78 -54.10 56.36
C LEU A 28 23.14 -54.70 55.10
N ASN A 29 23.82 -55.63 54.43
CA ASN A 29 23.28 -56.33 53.26
C ASN A 29 22.17 -57.35 53.60
N ARG A 30 22.08 -57.81 54.86
CA ARG A 30 21.02 -58.74 55.33
C ARG A 30 19.82 -58.05 55.98
N HIS A 31 19.96 -56.78 56.37
CA HIS A 31 18.93 -55.99 57.06
C HIS A 31 18.63 -54.66 56.34
N PRO A 32 18.14 -54.71 55.08
CA PRO A 32 17.90 -53.52 54.26
C PRO A 32 16.88 -52.54 54.90
N GLU A 33 15.92 -53.04 55.66
CA GLU A 33 14.93 -52.25 56.41
C GLU A 33 15.55 -51.32 57.47
N THR A 34 16.62 -51.78 58.11
CA THR A 34 17.31 -50.99 59.15
C THR A 34 18.20 -49.91 58.52
N LEU A 35 18.77 -50.20 57.36
CA LEU A 35 19.50 -49.24 56.53
C LEU A 35 18.60 -48.12 56.01
N LEU A 36 17.44 -48.46 55.44
CA LEU A 36 16.43 -47.50 54.97
C LEU A 36 15.98 -46.57 56.10
N GLY A 37 15.68 -47.14 57.28
CA GLY A 37 15.31 -46.35 58.46
C GLY A 37 16.43 -45.51 59.07
N MET A 38 17.71 -45.83 58.80
CA MET A 38 18.86 -45.01 59.18
C MET A 38 19.10 -43.88 58.18
N LEU A 39 19.03 -44.18 56.88
CA LEU A 39 19.17 -43.19 55.80
C LEU A 39 18.07 -42.12 55.89
N ASN A 40 16.80 -42.52 56.01
CA ASN A 40 15.67 -41.58 56.12
C ASN A 40 15.71 -40.70 57.39
N ARG A 41 16.51 -41.06 58.41
CA ARG A 41 16.76 -40.20 59.60
C ARG A 41 17.87 -39.17 59.39
N GLN A 42 18.75 -39.41 58.43
CA GLN A 42 19.92 -38.56 58.12
C GLN A 42 19.65 -37.65 56.92
N LEU A 43 18.63 -37.93 56.13
CA LEU A 43 18.25 -37.14 54.95
C LEU A 43 17.53 -35.84 55.32
N PRO A 44 17.58 -34.82 54.45
CA PRO A 44 16.85 -33.57 54.64
C PRO A 44 15.35 -33.79 54.82
N ALA A 45 14.68 -32.88 55.55
CA ALA A 45 13.23 -32.92 55.72
C ALA A 45 12.53 -32.92 54.35
N GLY A 46 11.63 -33.89 54.13
CA GLY A 46 10.87 -34.06 52.88
C GLY A 46 11.39 -35.12 51.91
N MET A 47 12.64 -35.58 52.06
CA MET A 47 13.18 -36.66 51.21
C MET A 47 12.98 -38.04 51.85
N VAL A 48 12.36 -38.96 51.12
CA VAL A 48 12.11 -40.34 51.55
C VAL A 48 12.73 -41.31 50.56
N VAL A 49 13.65 -42.17 51.03
CA VAL A 49 14.17 -43.27 50.23
C VAL A 49 13.22 -44.46 50.32
N HIS A 50 12.75 -44.91 49.17
CA HIS A 50 11.80 -46.01 49.01
C HIS A 50 12.50 -47.36 48.82
N GLU A 51 13.60 -47.39 48.05
CA GLU A 51 14.33 -48.62 47.76
C GLU A 51 15.83 -48.35 47.75
N VAL A 52 16.60 -49.28 48.36
CA VAL A 52 18.06 -49.37 48.21
C VAL A 52 18.39 -50.84 47.98
N ARG A 53 19.05 -51.15 46.86
CA ARG A 53 19.36 -52.52 46.46
C ARG A 53 20.82 -52.67 46.04
N GLY A 54 21.44 -53.77 46.47
CA GLY A 54 22.79 -54.15 46.05
C GLY A 54 23.91 -53.25 46.58
N LEU A 55 23.72 -52.66 47.77
CA LEU A 55 24.72 -51.81 48.43
C LEU A 55 25.94 -52.64 48.85
N ARG A 56 27.14 -52.24 48.42
CA ARG A 56 28.42 -52.73 48.95
C ARG A 56 29.30 -51.53 49.30
N VAL A 57 29.94 -51.57 50.46
CA VAL A 57 30.78 -50.47 50.96
C VAL A 57 32.15 -51.02 51.35
N SER A 58 33.19 -50.24 51.09
CA SER A 58 34.60 -50.52 51.40
C SER A 58 35.27 -49.29 52.01
N ALA A 59 36.51 -49.45 52.48
CA ALA A 59 37.30 -48.34 53.03
C ALA A 59 37.57 -47.20 52.02
N PHE A 60 37.45 -47.47 50.70
CA PHE A 60 37.82 -46.52 49.64
C PHE A 60 36.65 -46.14 48.72
N GLY A 61 35.43 -46.57 49.04
CA GLY A 61 34.24 -46.28 48.24
C GLY A 61 33.18 -47.36 48.37
N GLY A 62 32.19 -47.35 47.49
CA GLY A 62 31.14 -48.36 47.44
C GLY A 62 30.46 -48.45 46.09
N GLU A 63 29.56 -49.42 45.97
CA GLU A 63 28.69 -49.63 44.82
C GLU A 63 27.25 -49.88 45.27
N LEU A 64 26.30 -49.56 44.39
CA LEU A 64 24.87 -49.62 44.63
C LEU A 64 24.17 -49.98 43.32
N ALA A 65 23.33 -51.01 43.33
CA ALA A 65 22.62 -51.43 42.13
C ALA A 65 21.41 -50.54 41.81
N LEU A 66 20.66 -50.12 42.84
CA LEU A 66 19.50 -49.24 42.70
C LEU A 66 19.28 -48.42 43.98
N LEU A 67 19.01 -47.13 43.83
CA LEU A 67 18.41 -46.28 44.87
C LEU A 67 17.22 -45.56 44.27
N SER A 68 16.09 -45.56 44.98
CA SER A 68 14.91 -44.78 44.61
C SER A 68 14.50 -43.94 45.81
N ALA A 69 14.35 -42.65 45.59
CA ALA A 69 13.93 -41.67 46.57
C ALA A 69 12.83 -40.77 45.99
N GLU A 70 12.04 -40.17 46.86
CA GLU A 70 11.01 -39.21 46.50
C GLU A 70 11.11 -37.99 47.41
N GLN A 71 10.86 -36.81 46.85
CA GLN A 71 10.76 -35.56 47.59
C GLN A 71 9.69 -34.68 46.93
N ASP A 72 8.70 -34.25 47.71
CA ASP A 72 7.64 -33.34 47.26
C ASP A 72 6.94 -33.78 45.95
N GLY A 73 6.76 -35.10 45.77
CA GLY A 73 6.16 -35.71 44.57
C GLY A 73 7.13 -35.93 43.39
N HIS A 74 8.36 -35.46 43.48
CA HIS A 74 9.42 -35.73 42.51
C HIS A 74 10.16 -37.03 42.89
N ALA A 75 10.31 -37.96 41.96
CA ALA A 75 11.01 -39.23 42.20
C ALA A 75 12.42 -39.21 41.59
N LEU A 76 13.43 -39.52 42.38
CA LEU A 76 14.83 -39.70 41.96
C LEU A 76 15.18 -41.19 41.95
N LYS A 77 15.82 -41.66 40.90
CA LYS A 77 16.28 -43.04 40.78
C LYS A 77 17.72 -43.10 40.26
N LEU A 78 18.59 -43.74 41.03
CA LEU A 78 19.99 -43.98 40.70
C LEU A 78 20.20 -45.47 40.45
N GLY A 79 20.83 -45.83 39.35
CA GLY A 79 21.10 -47.22 38.99
C GLY A 79 22.57 -47.45 38.66
N ALA A 80 23.10 -48.60 39.09
CA ALA A 80 24.50 -49.00 38.87
C ALA A 80 25.50 -47.91 39.27
N THR A 81 25.35 -47.39 40.49
CA THR A 81 26.16 -46.30 41.03
C THR A 81 27.40 -46.83 41.75
N ARG A 82 28.56 -46.25 41.49
CA ARG A 82 29.81 -46.46 42.22
C ARG A 82 30.32 -45.13 42.72
N TRP A 83 30.83 -45.07 43.94
CA TRP A 83 31.49 -43.87 44.45
C TRP A 83 32.83 -44.22 45.08
N ARG A 84 33.73 -43.25 45.06
CA ARG A 84 35.07 -43.33 45.63
C ARG A 84 35.31 -42.17 46.57
N TRP A 85 35.99 -42.45 47.67
CA TRP A 85 36.46 -41.45 48.61
C TRP A 85 37.92 -41.75 48.96
N SER A 86 38.65 -40.72 49.34
CA SER A 86 39.99 -40.82 49.92
C SER A 86 39.94 -40.52 51.42
N ILE A 87 40.84 -41.12 52.17
CA ILE A 87 40.98 -40.84 53.60
C ILE A 87 42.02 -39.73 53.74
N GLU A 88 41.57 -38.53 54.10
CA GLU A 88 42.45 -37.38 54.33
C GLU A 88 43.15 -37.50 55.68
N HIS A 89 42.38 -37.80 56.74
CA HIS A 89 42.90 -38.02 58.08
C HIS A 89 42.29 -39.29 58.67
N TRP A 90 43.10 -40.08 59.37
CA TRP A 90 42.64 -41.30 60.02
C TRP A 90 42.10 -41.06 61.43
N TRP A 91 42.40 -39.91 62.05
CA TRP A 91 41.87 -39.53 63.36
C TRP A 91 41.85 -38.00 63.56
N PRO A 92 40.68 -37.34 63.66
CA PRO A 92 39.35 -37.90 63.35
C PRO A 92 39.30 -38.39 61.90
N LEU A 93 38.51 -39.43 61.62
CA LEU A 93 38.35 -39.94 60.26
C LEU A 93 37.71 -38.85 59.39
N THR A 94 38.49 -38.25 58.48
CA THR A 94 37.96 -37.33 57.46
C THR A 94 38.08 -37.99 56.10
N LEU A 95 36.94 -38.07 55.41
CA LEU A 95 36.83 -38.62 54.07
C LEU A 95 36.65 -37.46 53.09
N ALA A 96 37.45 -37.42 52.03
CA ALA A 96 37.22 -36.55 50.90
C ALA A 96 36.52 -37.33 49.78
N PRO A 97 35.37 -36.86 49.28
CA PRO A 97 34.78 -37.45 48.09
C PRO A 97 35.75 -37.27 46.90
N GLN A 98 35.80 -38.27 46.02
CA GLN A 98 36.69 -38.26 44.84
C GLN A 98 35.87 -38.37 43.56
N SER A 99 35.07 -39.43 43.43
CA SER A 99 34.21 -39.59 42.26
C SER A 99 32.91 -40.35 42.52
N ILE A 100 31.89 -40.11 41.70
CA ILE A 100 30.66 -40.90 41.65
C ILE A 100 30.31 -41.16 40.18
N GLU A 101 30.19 -42.42 39.83
CA GLU A 101 29.86 -42.87 38.48
C GLU A 101 28.52 -43.62 38.57
N THR A 102 27.51 -43.16 37.84
CA THR A 102 26.19 -43.80 37.84
C THR A 102 25.81 -44.24 36.43
N GLY A 103 25.37 -45.49 36.29
CA GLY A 103 24.89 -46.01 35.03
C GLY A 103 23.60 -45.32 34.57
N GLN A 104 22.73 -45.02 35.53
CA GLN A 104 21.40 -44.44 35.32
C GLN A 104 21.11 -43.38 36.40
N LEU A 105 20.65 -42.21 35.98
CA LEU A 105 20.17 -41.10 36.81
C LEU A 105 18.83 -40.65 36.22
N GLU A 106 17.73 -41.04 36.83
CA GLU A 106 16.37 -40.72 36.40
C GLU A 106 15.71 -39.79 37.42
N LEU A 107 15.14 -38.69 36.93
CA LEU A 107 14.32 -37.77 37.70
C LEU A 107 12.92 -37.72 37.09
N ARG A 108 11.89 -38.06 37.86
CA ARG A 108 10.49 -37.91 37.46
C ARG A 108 9.89 -36.72 38.18
N LEU A 109 9.31 -35.78 37.43
CA LEU A 109 8.73 -34.58 37.98
C LEU A 109 7.34 -34.84 38.61
N ALA A 110 6.96 -34.06 39.62
CA ALA A 110 5.63 -34.10 40.20
C ALA A 110 4.57 -33.57 39.22
N ALA A 111 3.32 -34.01 39.36
CA ALA A 111 2.20 -33.43 38.61
C ALA A 111 1.94 -32.00 39.09
N THR A 112 2.02 -31.03 38.18
CA THR A 112 1.70 -29.63 38.47
C THR A 112 0.18 -29.44 38.48
N ASP A 113 -0.39 -28.92 39.59
CA ASP A 113 -1.76 -28.43 39.62
C ASP A 113 -1.84 -27.13 38.79
N PRO A 114 -2.59 -27.08 37.68
CA PRO A 114 -2.65 -25.90 36.83
C PRO A 114 -3.18 -24.66 37.58
N ALA A 115 -3.94 -24.81 38.67
CA ALA A 115 -4.40 -23.68 39.46
C ALA A 115 -3.33 -23.08 40.40
N ASN A 116 -2.20 -23.78 40.60
CA ASN A 116 -1.15 -23.44 41.57
C ASN A 116 0.26 -23.61 40.98
N ALA A 117 0.41 -23.46 39.66
CA ALA A 117 1.71 -23.47 38.98
C ALA A 117 2.51 -22.18 39.25
N SER A 118 2.79 -21.87 40.52
CA SER A 118 3.83 -20.89 40.83
C SER A 118 5.19 -21.50 40.52
N LEU A 119 6.01 -20.82 39.72
CA LEU A 119 7.42 -21.16 39.57
C LEU A 119 8.09 -21.04 40.95
N THR A 120 8.24 -22.18 41.65
CA THR A 120 8.94 -22.21 42.93
C THR A 120 10.41 -21.88 42.67
N PRO A 121 10.97 -20.82 43.28
CA PRO A 121 12.36 -20.46 43.07
C PRO A 121 13.27 -21.63 43.45
N LEU A 122 14.33 -21.85 42.68
CA LEU A 122 15.30 -22.90 42.98
C LEU A 122 15.94 -22.60 44.34
N PRO A 123 16.21 -23.62 45.19
CA PRO A 123 17.01 -23.41 46.39
C PRO A 123 18.45 -23.06 46.02
N ARG A 124 19.08 -22.11 46.74
CA ARG A 124 20.50 -21.76 46.59
C ARG A 124 21.40 -22.85 47.18
N PHE A 125 21.41 -24.03 46.57
CA PHE A 125 22.07 -25.22 47.09
C PHE A 125 23.59 -25.05 47.28
N TRP A 126 24.22 -24.14 46.52
CA TRP A 126 25.65 -23.81 46.67
C TRP A 126 25.97 -23.04 47.96
N ASN A 127 24.98 -22.49 48.65
CA ASN A 127 25.13 -21.88 49.98
C ASN A 127 25.07 -22.92 51.11
N SER A 128 24.87 -24.20 50.81
CA SER A 128 24.84 -25.25 51.82
C SER A 128 26.23 -25.58 52.35
N GLU A 129 26.31 -26.01 53.61
CA GLU A 129 27.58 -26.40 54.24
C GLU A 129 28.26 -27.61 53.58
N TRP A 130 27.52 -28.39 52.79
CA TRP A 130 28.03 -29.57 52.10
C TRP A 130 28.55 -29.28 50.68
N TRP A 131 28.09 -28.21 50.02
CA TRP A 131 28.43 -27.94 48.62
C TRP A 131 29.94 -27.81 48.36
N PRO A 132 30.74 -27.07 49.17
CA PRO A 132 32.19 -26.98 48.95
C PRO A 132 32.91 -28.33 48.99
N ARG A 133 32.34 -29.33 49.67
CA ARG A 133 32.90 -30.69 49.74
C ARG A 133 32.59 -31.50 48.49
N ILE A 134 31.46 -31.25 47.83
CA ILE A 134 31.02 -31.98 46.64
C ILE A 134 31.48 -31.29 45.36
N ALA A 135 31.66 -29.96 45.36
CA ALA A 135 32.11 -29.21 44.19
C ALA A 135 33.48 -29.68 43.63
N GLY A 136 34.36 -30.26 44.46
CA GLY A 136 35.64 -30.82 44.01
C GLY A 136 35.57 -32.25 43.47
N MET A 137 34.39 -32.87 43.43
CA MET A 137 34.19 -34.27 43.07
C MET A 137 33.94 -34.44 41.56
N HIS A 138 34.46 -35.52 40.98
CA HIS A 138 34.11 -35.94 39.62
C HIS A 138 32.81 -36.77 39.63
N ALA A 139 31.73 -36.31 39.02
CA ALA A 139 30.46 -37.04 38.99
C ALA A 139 29.97 -37.29 37.56
N GLN A 140 29.79 -38.54 37.17
CA GLN A 140 29.38 -38.89 35.81
C GLN A 140 28.11 -39.75 35.82
N ALA A 141 27.16 -39.46 34.93
CA ALA A 141 26.02 -40.31 34.63
C ALA A 141 25.96 -40.65 33.13
N SER A 142 26.11 -41.95 32.79
CA SER A 142 26.08 -42.39 31.39
C SER A 142 24.70 -42.33 30.75
N HIS A 143 23.66 -42.43 31.58
CA HIS A 143 22.27 -42.19 31.17
C HIS A 143 21.59 -41.29 32.20
N PHE A 144 21.31 -40.06 31.79
CA PHE A 144 20.56 -39.06 32.52
C PHE A 144 19.20 -38.89 31.86
N SER A 145 18.12 -38.97 32.64
CA SER A 145 16.77 -38.77 32.13
C SER A 145 15.96 -37.90 33.09
N ILE A 146 15.26 -36.90 32.55
CA ILE A 146 14.18 -36.19 33.23
C ILE A 146 12.88 -36.57 32.53
N ALA A 147 11.90 -37.06 33.27
CA ALA A 147 10.58 -37.43 32.77
C ALA A 147 9.48 -36.57 33.43
N ASP A 148 8.37 -36.39 32.72
CA ASP A 148 7.17 -35.76 33.27
C ASP A 148 6.48 -36.65 34.33
N ALA A 149 5.36 -36.18 34.89
CA ALA A 149 4.62 -36.92 35.91
C ALA A 149 4.09 -38.27 35.43
N ASP A 150 3.76 -38.38 34.14
CA ASP A 150 3.28 -39.59 33.47
C ASP A 150 4.42 -40.54 33.09
N GLY A 151 5.67 -40.12 33.28
CA GLY A 151 6.87 -40.91 33.01
C GLY A 151 7.36 -40.82 31.57
N ALA A 152 6.84 -39.88 30.76
CA ALA A 152 7.37 -39.64 29.42
C ALA A 152 8.70 -38.88 29.50
N PRO A 153 9.74 -39.33 28.78
CA PRO A 153 11.06 -38.69 28.82
C PRO A 153 11.02 -37.30 28.17
N LEU A 154 11.35 -36.27 28.97
CA LEU A 154 11.49 -34.88 28.54
C LEU A 154 12.93 -34.57 28.14
N ILE A 155 13.92 -35.06 28.88
CA ILE A 155 15.34 -34.86 28.59
C ILE A 155 16.02 -36.22 28.75
N GLU A 156 16.78 -36.69 27.76
CA GLU A 156 17.55 -37.93 27.85
C GLU A 156 18.97 -37.76 27.31
N GLY A 157 19.98 -38.15 28.05
CA GLY A 157 21.36 -37.84 27.68
C GLY A 157 22.42 -38.44 28.58
N SER A 158 23.57 -37.79 28.63
CA SER A 158 24.63 -38.02 29.60
C SER A 158 25.03 -36.70 30.26
N ILE A 159 25.51 -36.76 31.49
CA ILE A 159 26.01 -35.61 32.23
C ILE A 159 27.29 -35.99 32.95
N ASP A 160 28.24 -35.08 32.95
CA ASP A 160 29.51 -35.17 33.65
C ASP A 160 29.72 -33.88 34.45
N PHE A 161 30.32 -34.02 35.62
CA PHE A 161 30.63 -32.92 36.51
C PHE A 161 32.08 -33.05 36.93
N GLU A 162 32.86 -32.00 36.71
CA GLU A 162 34.27 -31.96 37.09
C GLU A 162 34.60 -30.58 37.65
N HIS A 163 35.25 -30.52 38.82
CA HIS A 163 35.65 -29.26 39.47
C HIS A 163 34.52 -28.21 39.63
N GLY A 164 33.28 -28.66 39.86
CA GLY A 164 32.12 -27.80 40.08
C GLY A 164 31.45 -27.30 38.79
N ALA A 165 31.97 -27.73 37.65
CA ALA A 165 31.47 -27.47 36.32
C ALA A 165 30.71 -28.70 35.80
N ALA A 166 29.65 -28.48 35.03
CA ALA A 166 28.87 -29.55 34.41
C ALA A 166 29.04 -29.51 32.89
N SER A 167 29.22 -30.67 32.26
CA SER A 167 29.21 -30.86 30.81
C SER A 167 28.32 -32.04 30.45
N GLY A 168 27.91 -32.14 29.20
CA GLY A 168 27.09 -33.27 28.76
C GLY A 168 26.34 -33.01 27.48
N ASN A 169 25.55 -33.99 27.09
CA ASN A 169 24.72 -33.96 25.90
C ASN A 169 23.38 -34.60 26.19
N ALA A 170 22.30 -34.03 25.70
CA ALA A 170 20.97 -34.59 25.90
C ALA A 170 20.05 -34.32 24.71
N LEU A 171 18.98 -35.07 24.61
CA LEU A 171 17.88 -34.87 23.69
C LEU A 171 16.68 -34.36 24.48
N LEU A 172 16.27 -33.13 24.22
CA LEU A 172 15.06 -32.53 24.76
C LEU A 172 13.87 -32.87 23.86
N ARG A 173 12.79 -33.36 24.46
CA ARG A 173 11.52 -33.71 23.83
C ARG A 173 10.41 -32.94 24.55
N ALA A 174 9.89 -31.90 23.92
CA ALA A 174 8.69 -31.24 24.41
C ALA A 174 7.47 -31.71 23.61
N PRO A 175 6.29 -31.88 24.25
CA PRO A 175 5.07 -32.23 23.56
C PRO A 175 4.76 -31.25 22.42
N GLY A 176 4.55 -31.78 21.21
CA GLY A 176 4.22 -30.95 20.04
C GLY A 176 5.40 -30.22 19.37
N SER A 177 6.65 -30.43 19.80
CA SER A 177 7.84 -29.84 19.18
C SER A 177 8.80 -30.90 18.59
N PRO A 178 9.66 -30.56 17.61
CA PRO A 178 10.75 -31.43 17.21
C PRO A 178 11.72 -31.64 18.38
N ALA A 179 12.38 -32.80 18.41
CA ALA A 179 13.41 -33.07 19.40
C ALA A 179 14.63 -32.16 19.18
N VAL A 180 15.22 -31.68 20.28
CA VAL A 180 16.35 -30.75 20.27
C VAL A 180 17.55 -31.43 20.89
N SER A 181 18.63 -31.58 20.12
CA SER A 181 19.92 -32.01 20.64
C SER A 181 20.56 -30.85 21.40
N LEU A 182 20.98 -31.11 22.63
CA LEU A 182 21.63 -30.19 23.55
C LEU A 182 23.05 -30.70 23.81
N GLN A 183 24.02 -29.79 23.83
CA GLN A 183 25.37 -30.06 24.31
C GLN A 183 25.80 -28.87 25.16
N TRP A 184 26.21 -29.10 26.41
CA TRP A 184 26.69 -28.03 27.27
C TRP A 184 28.10 -28.33 27.76
N GLU A 185 28.88 -27.27 27.87
CA GLU A 185 30.24 -27.28 28.37
C GLU A 185 30.40 -26.13 29.36
N ALA A 186 31.24 -26.33 30.38
CA ALA A 186 31.58 -25.30 31.32
C ALA A 186 32.82 -24.54 30.85
N ASP A 187 32.81 -23.22 30.99
CA ASP A 187 33.98 -22.39 30.73
C ASP A 187 34.90 -22.40 31.96
N THR A 188 35.97 -23.18 31.89
CA THR A 188 36.96 -23.33 32.97
C THR A 188 38.02 -22.21 32.99
N GLY A 189 37.94 -21.22 32.08
CA GLY A 189 38.95 -20.16 31.93
C GLY A 189 38.77 -18.95 32.86
N SER A 190 37.59 -18.79 33.45
CA SER A 190 37.22 -17.68 34.32
C SER A 190 37.49 -18.01 35.79
N ALA A 191 38.55 -17.43 36.36
CA ALA A 191 38.95 -17.71 37.75
C ALA A 191 37.98 -17.14 38.83
N GLN A 192 36.88 -16.47 38.44
CA GLN A 192 36.01 -15.78 39.41
C GLN A 192 34.50 -16.06 39.26
N GLN A 193 33.98 -16.58 38.15
CA GLN A 193 32.55 -16.94 38.02
C GLN A 193 32.34 -18.13 37.08
N PRO A 194 31.49 -19.12 37.43
CA PRO A 194 31.16 -20.22 36.54
C PRO A 194 30.30 -19.70 35.38
N ALA A 195 30.74 -19.98 34.16
CA ALA A 195 29.97 -19.73 32.96
C ALA A 195 29.67 -21.07 32.26
N TRP A 196 28.45 -21.22 31.77
CA TRP A 196 28.04 -22.38 30.99
C TRP A 196 27.73 -21.95 29.57
N GLN A 197 28.20 -22.72 28.60
CA GLN A 197 27.84 -22.58 27.21
C GLN A 197 27.05 -23.82 26.78
N LEU A 198 25.77 -23.62 26.50
CA LEU A 198 24.89 -24.61 25.91
C LEU A 198 24.80 -24.34 24.41
N THR A 199 25.12 -25.33 23.59
CA THR A 199 24.80 -25.35 22.16
C THR A 199 23.61 -26.26 21.92
N TRP A 200 22.78 -25.91 20.96
CA TRP A 200 21.60 -26.69 20.65
C TRP A 200 21.35 -26.76 19.15
N GLN A 201 20.74 -27.85 18.71
CA GLN A 201 20.36 -28.08 17.31
C GLN A 201 19.03 -28.83 17.25
N SER A 202 18.11 -28.34 16.42
CA SER A 202 16.77 -28.91 16.21
C SER A 202 16.66 -29.61 14.86
N GLY A 203 15.82 -30.63 14.79
CA GLY A 203 15.46 -31.30 13.54
C GLY A 203 14.44 -30.52 12.70
N ALA A 204 14.08 -31.08 11.53
CA ALA A 204 12.96 -30.58 10.74
C ALA A 204 11.64 -30.57 11.55
N PRO A 205 10.73 -29.60 11.34
CA PRO A 205 10.72 -28.62 10.24
C PRO A 205 11.45 -27.30 10.54
N LEU A 206 11.94 -27.08 11.77
CA LEU A 206 12.54 -25.79 12.15
C LEU A 206 14.02 -25.71 11.77
N ALA A 207 14.76 -26.83 11.80
CA ALA A 207 16.17 -26.97 11.41
C ALA A 207 17.07 -25.79 11.89
N ALA A 208 16.87 -25.36 13.13
CA ALA A 208 17.57 -24.25 13.76
C ALA A 208 18.68 -24.74 14.69
N SER A 209 19.70 -23.91 14.88
CA SER A 209 20.76 -24.11 15.89
C SER A 209 21.02 -22.83 16.66
N GLY A 210 21.74 -22.93 17.77
CA GLY A 210 22.04 -21.75 18.56
C GLY A 210 22.91 -22.01 19.77
N THR A 211 23.14 -20.94 20.53
CA THR A 211 23.92 -20.97 21.76
C THR A 211 23.17 -20.27 22.89
N LEU A 212 23.31 -20.77 24.11
CA LEU A 212 22.88 -20.12 25.34
C LEU A 212 24.09 -20.05 26.27
N THR A 213 24.60 -18.85 26.52
CA THR A 213 25.63 -18.61 27.52
C THR A 213 24.95 -18.14 28.80
N ILE A 214 25.29 -18.76 29.93
CA ILE A 214 24.79 -18.41 31.25
C ILE A 214 26.00 -18.04 32.12
N LEU A 215 25.96 -16.86 32.72
CA LEU A 215 26.98 -16.30 33.62
C LEU A 215 26.34 -16.16 35.00
N ALA A 216 26.76 -16.96 35.97
CA ALA A 216 26.26 -16.82 37.33
C ALA A 216 26.71 -15.50 37.96
N ASN A 217 25.82 -14.85 38.71
CA ASN A 217 26.12 -13.67 39.52
C ASN A 217 25.52 -13.81 40.94
N ASP A 218 25.82 -12.87 41.84
CA ASP A 218 25.41 -12.95 43.26
C ASP A 218 23.88 -13.00 43.48
N SER A 219 23.11 -12.52 42.50
CA SER A 219 21.64 -12.44 42.53
C SER A 219 20.93 -13.53 41.71
N GLY A 220 21.61 -14.21 40.79
CA GLY A 220 20.99 -15.10 39.82
C GLY A 220 21.94 -15.43 38.67
N ALA A 221 21.51 -15.18 37.43
CA ALA A 221 22.36 -15.36 36.25
C ALA A 221 22.03 -14.38 35.13
N ASP A 222 23.07 -13.86 34.49
CA ASP A 222 22.96 -13.16 33.22
C ASP A 222 23.10 -14.18 32.09
N TRP A 223 22.29 -14.04 31.05
CA TRP A 223 22.28 -14.99 29.96
C TRP A 223 22.23 -14.30 28.60
N ARG A 224 22.81 -14.98 27.61
CA ARG A 224 22.77 -14.58 26.20
C ARG A 224 22.38 -15.79 25.38
N PHE A 225 21.31 -15.65 24.61
CA PHE A 225 20.77 -16.65 23.73
C PHE A 225 20.93 -16.21 22.28
N THR A 226 21.30 -17.13 21.41
CA THR A 226 21.28 -16.97 19.97
C THR A 226 20.52 -18.14 19.34
N LEU A 227 19.78 -17.83 18.30
CA LEU A 227 19.12 -18.78 17.42
C LEU A 227 19.39 -18.36 15.99
N GLN A 228 19.73 -19.33 15.16
CA GLN A 228 19.92 -19.17 13.73
C GLN A 228 19.15 -20.27 13.00
N ALA A 229 18.38 -19.87 11.99
CA ALA A 229 17.68 -20.79 11.12
C ALA A 229 17.80 -20.34 9.66
N ALA A 230 18.19 -21.25 8.79
CA ALA A 230 18.40 -20.95 7.38
C ALA A 230 17.09 -20.64 6.64
N GLU A 231 16.04 -21.44 6.89
CA GLU A 231 14.73 -21.28 6.28
C GLU A 231 13.64 -21.82 7.22
N ILE A 232 12.57 -21.05 7.42
CA ILE A 232 11.39 -21.42 8.20
C ILE A 232 10.15 -21.05 7.42
N THR A 233 9.19 -21.96 7.34
CA THR A 233 7.87 -21.69 6.74
C THR A 233 6.84 -21.36 7.81
N LEU A 234 6.25 -20.16 7.76
CA LEU A 234 5.15 -19.74 8.63
C LEU A 234 3.94 -19.35 7.78
N ARG A 235 2.81 -20.07 7.92
CA ARG A 235 1.53 -19.77 7.23
C ARG A 235 1.72 -19.31 5.76
N ASP A 236 2.39 -20.15 4.98
CA ASP A 236 2.71 -19.97 3.56
C ASP A 236 3.78 -18.91 3.21
N GLN A 237 4.39 -18.28 4.21
CA GLN A 237 5.53 -17.37 4.03
C GLN A 237 6.86 -18.07 4.34
N GLN A 238 7.84 -17.88 3.46
CA GLN A 238 9.21 -18.36 3.66
C GLN A 238 10.06 -17.26 4.30
N LEU A 239 10.50 -17.50 5.53
CA LEU A 239 11.49 -16.69 6.23
C LEU A 239 12.86 -17.31 6.04
N ARG A 240 13.83 -16.52 5.63
CA ARG A 240 15.21 -16.95 5.40
C ARG A 240 16.17 -16.18 6.29
N GLU A 241 17.29 -16.80 6.62
CA GLU A 241 18.36 -16.18 7.41
C GLU A 241 17.82 -15.61 8.74
N LEU A 242 16.91 -16.33 9.40
CA LEU A 242 16.36 -15.89 10.68
C LEU A 242 17.47 -15.93 11.73
N GLU A 243 17.72 -14.80 12.36
CA GLU A 243 18.58 -14.67 13.52
C GLU A 243 17.78 -14.06 14.67
N ILE A 244 17.78 -14.71 15.82
CA ILE A 244 17.25 -14.17 17.07
C ILE A 244 18.38 -14.12 18.08
N ARG A 245 18.63 -12.94 18.64
CA ARG A 245 19.53 -12.74 19.76
C ARG A 245 18.71 -12.26 20.93
N ALA A 246 18.89 -12.88 22.09
CA ALA A 246 18.28 -12.39 23.31
C ALA A 246 19.34 -12.29 24.41
N ALA A 247 19.24 -11.27 25.25
CA ALA A 247 20.11 -11.14 26.41
C ALA A 247 19.27 -10.70 27.59
N GLY A 248 19.51 -11.28 28.75
CA GLY A 248 18.69 -11.01 29.92
C GLY A 248 19.39 -11.30 31.22
N SER A 249 18.69 -10.96 32.29
CA SER A 249 19.06 -11.35 33.65
C SER A 249 17.86 -12.06 34.27
N SER A 250 18.14 -13.13 35.00
CA SER A 250 17.12 -13.95 35.66
C SER A 250 17.45 -14.12 37.14
N ASP A 251 16.52 -13.72 38.00
CA ASP A 251 16.55 -14.07 39.42
C ASP A 251 15.76 -15.35 39.63
N LEU A 252 16.42 -16.49 39.46
CA LEU A 252 15.82 -17.82 39.60
C LEU A 252 15.63 -18.23 41.09
N PHE A 253 16.01 -17.37 42.04
CA PHE A 253 16.20 -17.73 43.45
C PHE A 253 15.42 -16.84 44.44
N ALA A 254 14.85 -15.71 44.01
CA ALA A 254 14.02 -14.86 44.87
C ALA A 254 12.68 -14.47 44.21
N ALA A 255 11.57 -14.71 44.92
CA ALA A 255 10.21 -14.51 44.41
C ALA A 255 9.72 -13.04 44.34
N ARG A 256 10.57 -12.04 44.62
CA ARG A 256 10.14 -10.63 44.82
C ARG A 256 10.40 -9.71 43.61
N THR A 257 11.03 -10.19 42.55
CA THR A 257 11.46 -9.45 41.35
C THR A 257 10.95 -10.14 40.07
N ALA A 258 11.17 -9.53 38.89
CA ALA A 258 10.94 -10.20 37.62
C ALA A 258 11.84 -11.46 37.52
N LEU A 259 11.24 -12.61 37.22
CA LEU A 259 11.95 -13.90 37.08
C LEU A 259 12.91 -13.88 35.89
N ALA A 260 12.56 -13.14 34.84
CA ALA A 260 13.43 -12.89 33.70
C ALA A 260 13.08 -11.55 33.06
N GLN A 261 14.09 -10.75 32.76
CA GLN A 261 13.98 -9.62 31.84
C GLN A 261 14.95 -9.85 30.69
N ALA A 262 14.47 -9.72 29.46
CA ALA A 262 15.28 -9.92 28.27
C ALA A 262 15.05 -8.82 27.24
N THR A 263 16.11 -8.40 26.58
CA THR A 263 16.04 -7.73 25.28
C THR A 263 16.17 -8.80 24.19
N LEU A 264 15.38 -8.66 23.13
CA LEU A 264 15.37 -9.54 21.97
C LEU A 264 15.60 -8.70 20.72
N GLN A 265 16.46 -9.19 19.86
CA GLN A 265 16.69 -8.65 18.52
C GLN A 265 16.43 -9.78 17.54
N ALA A 266 15.52 -9.58 16.61
CA ALA A 266 15.19 -10.55 15.58
C ALA A 266 15.38 -9.92 14.20
N SER A 267 16.02 -10.64 13.29
CA SER A 267 16.19 -10.19 11.90
C SER A 267 16.11 -11.35 10.93
N GLY A 268 15.78 -11.04 9.68
CA GLY A 268 15.79 -12.03 8.60
C GLY A 268 15.39 -11.43 7.27
N LYS A 269 15.12 -12.32 6.31
CA LYS A 269 14.61 -11.98 4.98
C LYS A 269 13.26 -12.65 4.75
N LEU A 270 12.30 -11.88 4.26
CA LEU A 270 10.97 -12.35 3.87
C LEU A 270 10.88 -12.37 2.34
N ALA A 271 10.38 -13.45 1.75
CA ALA A 271 10.08 -13.48 0.32
C ALA A 271 8.91 -12.54 -0.02
N THR A 272 9.08 -11.66 -1.01
CA THR A 272 8.05 -10.76 -1.52
C THR A 272 7.83 -11.01 -3.01
N ALA A 273 6.73 -10.47 -3.57
CA ALA A 273 6.44 -10.60 -5.00
C ALA A 273 7.54 -9.99 -5.89
N ASP A 274 8.23 -8.97 -5.39
CA ASP A 274 9.27 -8.21 -6.11
C ASP A 274 10.71 -8.59 -5.69
N GLY A 275 10.89 -9.58 -4.82
CA GLY A 275 12.21 -10.04 -4.36
C GLY A 275 12.24 -10.54 -2.92
N ALA A 276 13.19 -10.03 -2.12
CA ALA A 276 13.29 -10.31 -0.70
C ALA A 276 13.35 -9.00 0.09
N ALA A 277 12.64 -8.92 1.21
CA ALA A 277 12.67 -7.79 2.14
C ALA A 277 13.46 -8.19 3.39
N SER A 278 14.50 -7.44 3.73
CA SER A 278 15.18 -7.58 5.01
C SER A 278 14.37 -6.90 6.11
N TRP A 279 14.33 -7.49 7.30
CA TRP A 279 13.67 -6.91 8.46
C TRP A 279 14.53 -7.07 9.71
N HIS A 280 14.37 -6.15 10.65
CA HIS A 280 14.99 -6.17 11.95
C HIS A 280 14.01 -5.60 12.98
N CYS A 281 13.81 -6.29 14.10
CA CYS A 281 12.93 -5.88 15.17
C CYS A 281 13.66 -5.96 16.51
N GLU A 282 13.42 -4.97 17.35
CA GLU A 282 13.83 -4.97 18.75
C GLU A 282 12.61 -5.18 19.64
N ALA A 283 12.75 -6.04 20.63
CA ALA A 283 11.70 -6.39 21.56
C ALA A 283 12.25 -6.55 22.98
N ARG A 284 11.34 -6.55 23.96
CA ARG A 284 11.61 -6.82 25.36
C ARG A 284 10.62 -7.85 25.88
N LEU A 285 11.11 -8.74 26.72
CA LEU A 285 10.32 -9.73 27.44
C LEU A 285 10.50 -9.49 28.93
N GLU A 286 9.40 -9.47 29.66
CA GLU A 286 9.38 -9.44 31.11
C GLU A 286 8.48 -10.56 31.63
N VAL A 287 9.06 -11.45 32.44
CA VAL A 287 8.37 -12.58 33.07
C VAL A 287 8.34 -12.32 34.57
N LEU A 288 7.15 -12.18 35.16
CA LEU A 288 7.00 -11.90 36.59
C LEU A 288 6.78 -13.18 37.38
N SER A 289 7.19 -13.18 38.65
CA SER A 289 6.95 -14.30 39.59
C SER A 289 5.48 -14.57 39.88
N THR A 290 4.61 -13.59 39.60
CA THR A 290 3.16 -13.68 39.69
C THR A 290 2.49 -14.37 38.50
N GLY A 291 3.28 -14.81 37.50
CA GLY A 291 2.80 -15.46 36.27
C GLY A 291 2.42 -14.49 35.15
N VAL A 292 1.99 -13.26 35.47
CA VAL A 292 1.70 -12.23 34.46
C VAL A 292 2.98 -11.85 33.72
N SER A 293 3.03 -12.09 32.42
CA SER A 293 4.20 -11.80 31.58
C SER A 293 3.84 -10.81 30.47
N SER A 294 4.82 -10.09 29.97
CA SER A 294 4.63 -9.20 28.83
C SER A 294 5.75 -9.32 27.81
N ALA A 295 5.38 -9.33 26.54
CA ALA A 295 6.30 -9.26 25.41
C ALA A 295 5.98 -7.99 24.63
N THR A 296 6.95 -7.09 24.52
CA THR A 296 6.81 -5.82 23.82
C THR A 296 7.75 -5.78 22.64
N VAL A 297 7.24 -5.59 21.42
CA VAL A 297 8.06 -5.24 20.26
C VAL A 297 8.20 -3.73 20.27
N ASP A 298 9.39 -3.19 20.50
CA ASP A 298 9.61 -1.74 20.66
C ASP A 298 9.69 -1.03 19.31
N SER A 299 10.41 -1.61 18.35
CA SER A 299 10.51 -1.09 16.99
C SER A 299 10.79 -2.19 15.98
N CYS A 300 10.37 -1.97 14.74
CA CYS A 300 10.70 -2.82 13.61
C CYS A 300 11.08 -1.96 12.41
N THR A 301 12.15 -2.33 11.73
CA THR A 301 12.52 -1.78 10.43
C THR A 301 12.44 -2.88 9.39
N ALA A 302 12.03 -2.52 8.18
CA ALA A 302 12.06 -3.40 7.03
C ALA A 302 12.50 -2.62 5.80
N SER A 303 13.18 -3.28 4.87
CA SER A 303 13.60 -2.67 3.61
C SER A 303 13.57 -3.67 2.47
N SER A 304 13.19 -3.19 1.28
CA SER A 304 13.22 -3.97 0.05
C SER A 304 13.54 -3.05 -1.12
N GLY A 305 14.65 -3.29 -1.82
CA GLY A 305 15.15 -2.37 -2.84
C GLY A 305 15.46 -0.99 -2.24
N ASN A 306 14.83 0.05 -2.76
CA ASN A 306 14.94 1.41 -2.22
C ASN A 306 13.87 1.71 -1.16
N THR A 307 12.86 0.86 -1.01
CA THR A 307 11.76 1.12 -0.07
C THR A 307 12.18 0.82 1.35
N GLY A 308 12.06 1.82 2.22
CA GLY A 308 12.28 1.70 3.66
C GLY A 308 10.96 1.76 4.42
N LEU A 309 10.81 0.92 5.45
CA LEU A 309 9.71 0.95 6.41
C LEU A 309 10.27 0.99 7.83
N ILE A 310 9.79 1.92 8.64
CA ILE A 310 10.16 2.05 10.05
C ILE A 310 8.87 2.13 10.87
N LEU A 311 8.65 1.13 11.71
CA LEU A 311 7.60 1.12 12.72
C LEU A 311 8.22 1.39 14.08
N GLY A 312 8.02 2.60 14.60
CA GLY A 312 8.46 3.03 15.93
C GLY A 312 7.31 3.12 16.94
N ALA A 313 6.32 2.23 16.84
CA ALA A 313 5.19 2.17 17.77
C ALA A 313 5.23 0.83 18.54
N PRO A 314 5.43 0.86 19.87
CA PRO A 314 5.63 -0.37 20.63
C PRO A 314 4.34 -1.20 20.69
N LEU A 315 4.45 -2.50 20.46
CA LEU A 315 3.34 -3.46 20.50
C LEU A 315 3.54 -4.42 21.68
N THR A 316 2.72 -4.28 22.72
CA THR A 316 2.79 -5.12 23.92
C THR A 316 1.69 -6.18 23.94
N LEU A 317 2.11 -7.44 24.02
CA LEU A 317 1.26 -8.59 24.33
C LEU A 317 1.37 -8.91 25.82
N HIS A 318 0.25 -8.92 26.52
CA HIS A 318 0.16 -9.39 27.90
C HIS A 318 -0.33 -10.83 27.96
N LEU A 319 0.30 -11.61 28.83
CA LEU A 319 0.06 -13.03 29.05
C LEU A 319 -0.34 -13.26 30.51
N ASP A 320 -1.22 -14.23 30.76
CA ASP A 320 -1.52 -14.69 32.12
C ASP A 320 -0.47 -15.67 32.66
N ALA A 321 -0.71 -16.22 33.86
CA ALA A 321 0.19 -17.18 34.53
C ALA A 321 0.41 -18.49 33.76
N ASP A 322 -0.53 -18.85 32.87
CA ASP A 322 -0.46 -20.03 32.01
C ASP A 322 0.12 -19.68 30.62
N PHE A 323 0.65 -18.46 30.45
CA PHE A 323 1.13 -17.91 29.19
C PHE A 323 0.07 -17.78 28.09
N ASN A 324 -1.22 -17.76 28.44
CA ASN A 324 -2.27 -17.49 27.47
C ASN A 324 -2.35 -15.99 27.16
N PRO A 325 -2.52 -15.60 25.88
CA PRO A 325 -2.61 -14.20 25.48
C PRO A 325 -3.91 -13.57 25.99
N GLN A 326 -3.78 -12.45 26.71
CA GLN A 326 -4.90 -11.76 27.34
C GLN A 326 -5.27 -10.46 26.62
N THR A 327 -4.26 -9.61 26.33
CA THR A 327 -4.49 -8.35 25.62
C THR A 327 -3.32 -8.01 24.72
N LEU A 328 -3.61 -7.35 23.59
CA LEU A 328 -2.61 -6.77 22.71
C LEU A 328 -2.83 -5.26 22.66
N ARG A 329 -1.77 -4.48 22.88
CA ARG A 329 -1.85 -3.01 22.98
C ARG A 329 -0.74 -2.36 22.15
N PHE A 330 -1.10 -1.37 21.35
CA PHE A 330 -0.14 -0.44 20.77
C PHE A 330 0.11 0.72 21.72
N GLY A 331 1.36 1.12 21.88
CA GLY A 331 1.75 2.42 22.43
C GLY A 331 1.73 3.50 21.36
N SER A 332 1.96 4.74 21.80
CA SER A 332 2.10 5.87 20.88
C SER A 332 3.41 5.77 20.11
N GLY A 333 3.39 6.05 18.82
CA GLY A 333 4.59 6.05 17.98
C GLY A 333 4.29 6.52 16.57
N ALA A 334 5.15 6.14 15.63
CA ALA A 334 4.98 6.49 14.23
C ALA A 334 5.31 5.32 13.29
N LEU A 335 4.69 5.32 12.13
CA LEU A 335 5.03 4.52 10.97
C LEU A 335 5.56 5.44 9.88
N HIS A 336 6.72 5.12 9.33
CA HIS A 336 7.33 5.83 8.22
C HIS A 336 7.60 4.88 7.06
N ILE A 337 7.22 5.27 5.85
CA ILE A 337 7.51 4.56 4.61
C ILE A 337 8.11 5.55 3.62
N GLU A 338 9.22 5.19 3.00
CA GLU A 338 9.92 6.01 2.01
C GLU A 338 10.16 5.23 0.72
N ASP A 339 10.13 5.96 -0.40
CA ASP A 339 10.57 5.47 -1.72
C ASP A 339 9.90 4.15 -2.15
N ALA A 340 8.57 4.08 -2.03
CA ALA A 340 7.78 2.93 -2.48
C ALA A 340 7.23 3.17 -3.89
N ALA A 341 7.56 2.31 -4.85
CA ALA A 341 7.09 2.45 -6.24
C ALA A 341 6.07 1.37 -6.60
N TRP A 342 4.98 1.75 -7.28
CA TRP A 342 4.08 0.80 -7.94
C TRP A 342 3.75 1.30 -9.36
N GLN A 343 4.14 0.52 -10.36
CA GLN A 343 3.95 0.88 -11.77
C GLN A 343 4.52 2.29 -12.09
N GLU A 344 3.68 3.23 -12.54
CA GLU A 344 4.07 4.61 -12.86
C GLU A 344 3.96 5.58 -11.67
N TRP A 345 3.51 5.09 -10.52
CA TRP A 345 3.35 5.89 -9.32
C TRP A 345 4.47 5.61 -8.31
N HIS A 346 4.86 6.66 -7.62
CA HIS A 346 5.89 6.67 -6.61
C HIS A 346 5.31 7.30 -5.34
N LEU A 347 5.47 6.64 -4.20
CA LEU A 347 5.23 7.18 -2.88
C LEU A 347 6.58 7.69 -2.37
N ASP A 348 6.72 9.01 -2.32
CA ASP A 348 7.96 9.65 -1.86
C ASP A 348 8.10 9.44 -0.35
N THR A 349 7.05 9.81 0.39
CA THR A 349 6.98 9.64 1.84
C THR A 349 5.56 9.32 2.29
N LEU A 350 5.44 8.48 3.31
CA LEU A 350 4.25 8.31 4.13
C LEU A 350 4.67 8.31 5.59
N HIS A 351 4.19 9.30 6.34
CA HIS A 351 4.34 9.39 7.78
C HIS A 351 2.98 9.21 8.43
N ALA A 352 2.88 8.34 9.42
CA ALA A 352 1.65 8.12 10.17
C ALA A 352 1.90 8.11 11.68
N ASP A 353 1.25 9.02 12.41
CA ASP A 353 1.23 9.07 13.86
C ASP A 353 0.20 8.06 14.39
N ILE A 354 0.65 7.15 15.26
CA ILE A 354 -0.16 6.07 15.82
C ILE A 354 -0.48 6.40 17.28
N ALA A 355 -1.78 6.42 17.63
CA ALA A 355 -2.21 6.62 19.01
C ALA A 355 -2.17 5.31 19.82
N ALA A 356 -1.85 5.43 21.12
CA ALA A 356 -1.86 4.27 22.02
C ALA A 356 -3.29 3.72 22.16
N ALA A 357 -3.47 2.43 21.92
CA ALA A 357 -4.78 1.77 21.96
C ALA A 357 -4.66 0.29 22.33
N ALA A 358 -5.68 -0.23 23.03
CA ALA A 358 -5.87 -1.67 23.12
C ALA A 358 -6.48 -2.16 21.80
N VAL A 359 -5.78 -3.04 21.10
CA VAL A 359 -6.19 -3.55 19.78
C VAL A 359 -6.84 -4.91 19.86
N TRP A 360 -6.64 -5.66 20.94
CA TRP A 360 -7.32 -6.93 21.16
C TRP A 360 -7.37 -7.27 22.65
N ALA A 361 -8.42 -7.99 23.08
CA ALA A 361 -8.70 -8.26 24.49
C ALA A 361 -9.24 -9.69 24.74
N GLY A 362 -8.50 -10.71 24.28
CA GLY A 362 -8.81 -12.11 24.60
C GLY A 362 -10.01 -12.67 23.82
N GLY A 363 -10.08 -13.99 23.70
CA GLY A 363 -11.21 -14.70 23.08
C GLY A 363 -11.52 -14.26 21.64
N ASP A 364 -12.81 -14.26 21.29
CA ASP A 364 -13.32 -13.93 19.95
C ASP A 364 -13.49 -12.41 19.70
N THR A 365 -12.79 -11.57 20.47
CA THR A 365 -12.83 -10.12 20.27
C THR A 365 -12.18 -9.72 18.93
N PRO A 366 -12.74 -8.73 18.22
CA PRO A 366 -12.15 -8.26 16.96
C PRO A 366 -10.78 -7.64 17.21
N LEU A 367 -9.86 -7.83 16.26
CA LEU A 367 -8.60 -7.10 16.23
C LEU A 367 -8.85 -5.71 15.66
N LEU A 368 -8.69 -4.67 16.47
CA LEU A 368 -8.85 -3.28 16.08
C LEU A 368 -7.52 -2.73 15.55
N ALA A 369 -7.56 -1.81 14.60
CA ALA A 369 -6.41 -0.97 14.29
C ALA A 369 -6.37 0.22 15.26
N PRO A 370 -5.19 0.67 15.69
CA PRO A 370 -5.09 1.91 16.45
C PRO A 370 -5.52 3.09 15.56
N PRO A 371 -6.18 4.12 16.13
CA PRO A 371 -6.41 5.37 15.40
C PRO A 371 -5.07 5.93 14.92
N LEU A 372 -5.00 6.30 13.65
CA LEU A 372 -3.78 6.86 13.06
C LEU A 372 -4.11 8.08 12.23
N ARG A 373 -3.20 9.06 12.25
CA ARG A 373 -3.20 10.22 11.36
C ARG A 373 -2.02 10.12 10.44
N PHE A 374 -2.20 10.41 9.16
CA PHE A 374 -1.14 10.26 8.18
C PHE A 374 -1.01 11.47 7.27
N SER A 375 0.21 11.65 6.75
CA SER A 375 0.54 12.50 5.61
C SER A 375 1.30 11.65 4.60
N ALA A 376 0.89 11.66 3.33
CA ALA A 376 1.53 10.91 2.26
C ALA A 376 1.72 11.78 1.02
N GLN A 377 2.84 11.63 0.34
CA GLN A 377 3.14 12.30 -0.92
C GLN A 377 3.31 11.26 -2.03
N LEU A 378 2.44 11.33 -3.04
CA LEU A 378 2.45 10.46 -4.20
C LEU A 378 2.79 11.27 -5.44
N ALA A 379 3.67 10.74 -6.30
CA ALA A 379 4.04 11.34 -7.57
C ALA A 379 3.80 10.35 -8.73
N ASN A 380 3.42 10.87 -9.88
CA ASN A 380 3.39 10.13 -11.14
C ASN A 380 4.10 10.96 -12.22
N SER A 381 5.26 10.47 -12.67
CA SER A 381 6.13 11.19 -13.60
C SER A 381 5.59 11.23 -15.02
N THR A 382 4.94 10.16 -15.49
CA THR A 382 4.31 10.09 -16.82
C THR A 382 3.20 11.12 -16.97
N LEU A 383 2.39 11.29 -15.92
CA LEU A 383 1.32 12.27 -15.88
C LEU A 383 1.87 13.67 -15.56
N ALA A 384 2.98 13.78 -14.83
CA ALA A 384 3.45 14.98 -14.15
C ALA A 384 2.45 15.47 -13.08
N THR A 385 2.04 14.53 -12.22
CA THR A 385 1.10 14.75 -11.11
C THR A 385 1.81 14.53 -9.78
N THR A 386 1.52 15.36 -8.79
CA THR A 386 1.80 15.05 -7.38
C THR A 386 0.50 15.16 -6.59
N ILE A 387 0.33 14.31 -5.59
CA ILE A 387 -0.81 14.28 -4.69
C ILE A 387 -0.27 14.21 -3.27
N ASP A 388 -0.49 15.28 -2.52
CA ASP A 388 -0.27 15.30 -1.08
C ASP A 388 -1.61 14.96 -0.41
N ALA A 389 -1.60 13.94 0.46
CA ALA A 389 -2.78 13.46 1.15
C ALA A 389 -2.54 13.53 2.66
N GLU A 390 -3.43 14.21 3.37
CA GLU A 390 -3.43 14.28 4.83
C GLU A 390 -4.74 13.75 5.37
N GLY A 391 -4.72 12.83 6.33
CA GLY A 391 -5.94 12.21 6.80
C GLY A 391 -5.83 11.42 8.08
N ALA A 392 -6.91 10.72 8.39
CA ALA A 392 -7.01 9.80 9.51
C ALA A 392 -7.71 8.51 9.09
N ILE A 393 -7.29 7.41 9.69
CA ILE A 393 -7.98 6.13 9.62
C ILE A 393 -8.50 5.83 11.02
N ASP A 394 -9.82 5.70 11.13
CA ASP A 394 -10.52 5.45 12.38
C ASP A 394 -11.37 4.18 12.26
N ASN A 395 -11.57 3.51 13.40
CA ASN A 395 -12.46 2.34 13.53
C ASN A 395 -12.17 1.21 12.53
N ALA A 396 -10.92 1.06 12.07
CA ALA A 396 -10.57 -0.11 11.29
C ALA A 396 -10.53 -1.35 12.18
N SER A 397 -11.14 -2.43 11.72
CA SER A 397 -11.27 -3.68 12.49
C SER A 397 -11.10 -4.90 11.60
N TRP A 398 -10.70 -6.00 12.21
CA TRP A 398 -10.57 -7.31 11.61
C TRP A 398 -11.22 -8.36 12.51
N GLN A 399 -12.22 -9.07 12.00
CA GLN A 399 -12.88 -10.17 12.70
C GLN A 399 -13.25 -11.27 11.72
N ASN A 400 -12.97 -12.54 12.07
CA ASN A 400 -13.35 -13.71 11.28
C ASN A 400 -12.92 -13.64 9.79
N GLY A 401 -11.71 -13.12 9.53
CA GLY A 401 -11.16 -12.99 8.17
C GLY A 401 -11.78 -11.87 7.33
N ARG A 402 -12.63 -11.04 7.92
CA ARG A 402 -13.18 -9.83 7.31
C ARG A 402 -12.56 -8.61 7.95
N TRP A 403 -12.19 -7.63 7.13
CA TRP A 403 -11.74 -6.32 7.56
C TRP A 403 -12.73 -5.25 7.13
N GLU A 404 -12.79 -4.16 7.90
CA GLU A 404 -13.53 -2.95 7.58
C GLU A 404 -12.77 -1.73 8.10
N GLY A 405 -12.97 -0.57 7.49
CA GLY A 405 -12.35 0.68 7.93
C GLY A 405 -12.86 1.89 7.18
N ALA A 406 -12.69 3.04 7.82
CA ALA A 406 -13.01 4.35 7.26
C ALA A 406 -11.76 5.20 7.14
N LEU A 407 -11.63 5.89 6.02
CA LEU A 407 -10.57 6.83 5.70
C LEU A 407 -11.20 8.20 5.46
N ASN A 408 -10.72 9.20 6.21
CA ASN A 408 -11.08 10.60 6.01
C ASN A 408 -9.80 11.36 5.69
N ALA A 409 -9.70 11.94 4.49
CA ALA A 409 -8.49 12.64 4.04
C ALA A 409 -8.81 13.92 3.28
N VAL A 410 -7.84 14.81 3.20
CA VAL A 410 -7.82 15.97 2.30
C VAL A 410 -6.69 15.74 1.31
N LEU A 411 -7.02 15.85 0.02
CA LEU A 411 -6.11 15.65 -1.09
C LEU A 411 -5.78 17.01 -1.71
N HIS A 412 -4.49 17.30 -1.80
CA HIS A 412 -3.91 18.43 -2.52
C HIS A 412 -3.24 17.86 -3.76
N ALA A 413 -3.91 17.98 -4.90
CA ALA A 413 -3.40 17.48 -6.16
C ALA A 413 -2.81 18.63 -6.98
N ASN A 414 -1.55 18.48 -7.34
CA ASN A 414 -0.87 19.36 -8.27
C ASN A 414 -0.64 18.63 -9.58
N TYR A 415 -0.95 19.33 -10.66
CA TYR A 415 -0.85 18.76 -11.97
C TYR A 415 -0.17 19.74 -12.93
N ARG A 416 1.09 19.46 -13.24
CA ARG A 416 2.01 20.40 -13.92
C ARG A 416 2.02 21.77 -13.22
N LYS A 417 1.44 22.80 -13.86
CA LYS A 417 1.35 24.19 -13.36
C LYS A 417 0.00 24.51 -12.71
N HIS A 418 -0.91 23.53 -12.65
CA HIS A 418 -2.27 23.72 -12.17
C HIS A 418 -2.42 23.09 -10.79
N GLU A 419 -2.79 23.92 -9.83
CA GLU A 419 -3.15 23.49 -8.48
C GLU A 419 -4.66 23.24 -8.43
N VAL A 420 -5.05 22.01 -8.07
CA VAL A 420 -6.46 21.65 -7.90
C VAL A 420 -6.89 22.08 -6.50
N ALA A 421 -8.08 22.67 -6.39
CA ALA A 421 -8.64 23.01 -5.09
C ALA A 421 -8.71 21.76 -4.18
N PRO A 422 -8.43 21.88 -2.87
CA PRO A 422 -8.37 20.73 -1.97
C PRO A 422 -9.66 19.90 -2.00
N LEU A 423 -9.49 18.58 -2.11
CA LEU A 423 -10.58 17.61 -2.19
C LEU A 423 -10.68 16.84 -0.88
N ALA A 424 -11.82 16.91 -0.19
CA ALA A 424 -12.09 16.08 0.96
C ALA A 424 -12.56 14.69 0.51
N LEU A 425 -11.77 13.67 0.79
CA LEU A 425 -12.07 12.26 0.56
C LEU A 425 -12.66 11.63 1.82
N LEU A 426 -13.84 11.03 1.67
CA LEU A 426 -14.42 10.13 2.66
C LEU A 426 -14.56 8.77 2.01
N LEU A 427 -13.93 7.74 2.57
CA LEU A 427 -13.90 6.39 2.01
C LEU A 427 -14.22 5.37 3.10
N ASN A 428 -15.19 4.51 2.86
CA ASN A 428 -15.46 3.33 3.66
C ASN A 428 -15.15 2.08 2.84
N ALA A 429 -14.33 1.20 3.37
CA ALA A 429 -13.97 -0.04 2.71
C ALA A 429 -14.15 -1.23 3.65
N SER A 430 -14.55 -2.36 3.08
CA SER A 430 -14.59 -3.64 3.77
C SER A 430 -14.34 -4.78 2.82
N GLY A 431 -13.71 -5.85 3.29
CA GLY A 431 -13.39 -6.99 2.47
C GLY A 431 -12.96 -8.21 3.26
N ASN A 432 -12.72 -9.29 2.54
CA ASN A 432 -12.12 -10.53 3.03
C ASN A 432 -11.21 -11.10 1.94
N SER A 433 -10.74 -12.33 2.09
CA SER A 433 -9.92 -12.99 1.06
C SER A 433 -10.63 -13.17 -0.29
N ALA A 434 -11.97 -13.25 -0.30
CA ALA A 434 -12.76 -13.51 -1.51
C ALA A 434 -13.25 -12.24 -2.22
N ALA A 435 -13.54 -11.17 -1.49
CA ALA A 435 -14.13 -9.95 -2.06
C ALA A 435 -13.72 -8.67 -1.31
N LEU A 436 -13.65 -7.57 -2.04
CA LEU A 436 -13.40 -6.23 -1.55
C LEU A 436 -14.52 -5.29 -1.99
N THR A 437 -14.97 -4.43 -1.09
CA THR A 437 -15.99 -3.41 -1.35
C THR A 437 -15.52 -2.07 -0.81
N ALA A 438 -15.74 -1.01 -1.58
CA ALA A 438 -15.36 0.35 -1.23
C ALA A 438 -16.46 1.30 -1.67
N ARG A 439 -16.78 2.28 -0.83
CA ARG A 439 -17.66 3.40 -1.17
C ARG A 439 -17.03 4.67 -0.68
N GLY A 440 -16.96 5.68 -1.52
CA GLY A 440 -16.43 6.97 -1.10
C GLY A 440 -17.06 8.13 -1.84
N GLN A 441 -16.71 9.32 -1.37
CA GLN A 441 -17.10 10.58 -1.97
C GLN A 441 -15.92 11.55 -1.93
N LEU A 442 -15.85 12.41 -2.95
CA LEU A 442 -14.95 13.55 -3.01
C LEU A 442 -15.79 14.82 -2.95
N ASP A 443 -15.55 15.60 -1.90
CA ASP A 443 -16.20 16.89 -1.68
C ASP A 443 -15.19 18.02 -1.90
N THR A 444 -15.66 19.18 -2.37
CA THR A 444 -14.85 20.39 -2.49
C THR A 444 -15.57 21.54 -1.79
N LYS A 445 -14.82 22.51 -1.27
CA LYS A 445 -15.41 23.66 -0.56
C LYS A 445 -16.36 24.49 -1.43
N ALA A 446 -16.14 24.52 -2.74
CA ALA A 446 -16.89 25.39 -3.66
C ALA A 446 -18.25 24.81 -4.06
N ILE A 447 -18.32 23.48 -4.29
CA ILE A 447 -19.53 22.84 -4.86
C ILE A 447 -20.18 21.83 -3.90
N GLY A 448 -19.55 21.53 -2.76
CA GLY A 448 -19.97 20.41 -1.92
C GLY A 448 -19.55 19.11 -2.60
N ARG A 449 -20.50 18.28 -3.02
CA ARG A 449 -20.21 16.95 -3.54
C ARG A 449 -19.85 16.95 -5.03
N LEU A 450 -18.61 16.57 -5.34
CA LEU A 450 -18.11 16.46 -6.72
C LEU A 450 -18.27 15.05 -7.27
N LEU A 451 -17.88 14.04 -6.50
CA LEU A 451 -17.87 12.64 -6.92
C LEU A 451 -18.44 11.75 -5.82
N ASP A 452 -19.38 10.87 -6.14
CA ASP A 452 -19.62 9.65 -5.35
C ASP A 452 -19.10 8.46 -6.14
N PHE A 453 -18.51 7.48 -5.47
CA PHE A 453 -18.09 6.25 -6.11
C PHE A 453 -18.31 5.02 -5.23
N SER A 454 -18.49 3.89 -5.89
CA SER A 454 -18.54 2.57 -5.26
C SER A 454 -17.82 1.56 -6.12
N VAL A 455 -16.99 0.72 -5.51
CA VAL A 455 -16.24 -0.35 -6.16
C VAL A 455 -16.51 -1.65 -5.43
N THR A 456 -16.70 -2.72 -6.17
CA THR A 456 -16.75 -4.09 -5.65
C THR A 456 -15.85 -4.96 -6.52
N HIS A 457 -14.94 -5.68 -5.89
CA HIS A 457 -14.00 -6.57 -6.55
C HIS A 457 -14.14 -7.99 -5.95
N ASP A 458 -14.25 -8.99 -6.82
CA ASP A 458 -14.27 -10.41 -6.46
C ASP A 458 -12.90 -10.99 -6.82
N ASN A 459 -12.09 -11.28 -5.80
CA ASN A 459 -10.73 -11.81 -5.94
C ASN A 459 -10.75 -13.22 -6.57
N THR A 460 -11.81 -14.00 -6.35
CA THR A 460 -11.90 -15.39 -6.83
C THR A 460 -12.16 -15.47 -8.33
N LYS A 461 -12.88 -14.47 -8.87
CA LYS A 461 -13.20 -14.36 -10.31
C LYS A 461 -12.34 -13.33 -11.03
N SER A 462 -11.55 -12.55 -10.30
CA SER A 462 -10.82 -11.37 -10.80
C SER A 462 -11.75 -10.40 -11.54
N THR A 463 -12.96 -10.17 -10.99
CA THR A 463 -13.95 -9.27 -11.60
C THR A 463 -14.12 -8.01 -10.76
N THR A 464 -14.14 -6.85 -11.40
CA THR A 464 -14.36 -5.55 -10.76
C THR A 464 -15.62 -4.92 -11.31
N ARG A 465 -16.48 -4.41 -10.44
CA ARG A 465 -17.56 -3.49 -10.81
C ARG A 465 -17.37 -2.18 -10.08
N ALA A 466 -17.46 -1.07 -10.81
CA ALA A 466 -17.46 0.24 -10.21
C ALA A 466 -18.59 1.10 -10.77
N ARG A 467 -19.07 2.02 -9.93
CA ARG A 467 -19.97 3.08 -10.33
C ARG A 467 -19.45 4.38 -9.75
N ALA A 468 -19.43 5.43 -10.55
CA ALA A 468 -19.08 6.77 -10.09
C ALA A 468 -20.10 7.77 -10.65
N THR A 469 -20.52 8.74 -9.83
CA THR A 469 -21.40 9.83 -10.24
C THR A 469 -20.69 11.15 -10.02
N LEU A 470 -20.55 11.93 -11.09
CA LEU A 470 -19.90 13.22 -11.13
C LEU A 470 -20.97 14.31 -11.23
N ASP A 471 -20.92 15.33 -10.38
CA ASP A 471 -21.67 16.58 -10.54
C ASP A 471 -20.71 17.76 -10.40
N THR A 472 -20.52 18.49 -11.51
CA THR A 472 -19.58 19.61 -11.57
C THR A 472 -20.28 20.97 -11.56
N ASP A 473 -21.47 21.11 -10.99
CA ASP A 473 -22.15 22.40 -10.89
C ASP A 473 -21.87 23.10 -9.54
N PRO A 474 -21.37 24.36 -9.48
CA PRO A 474 -20.76 25.19 -10.54
C PRO A 474 -19.22 25.13 -10.51
N TRP A 475 -18.62 24.17 -11.20
CA TRP A 475 -17.17 23.98 -11.31
C TRP A 475 -16.57 24.83 -12.43
N LYS A 476 -15.49 25.55 -12.13
CA LYS A 476 -14.67 26.25 -13.12
C LYS A 476 -13.43 25.40 -13.39
N TRP A 477 -13.34 24.86 -14.59
CA TRP A 477 -12.26 23.97 -15.00
C TRP A 477 -10.95 24.72 -15.24
N GLY A 478 -11.02 26.01 -15.58
CA GLY A 478 -9.83 26.84 -15.82
C GLY A 478 -9.12 26.50 -17.13
N GLU A 479 -8.08 27.26 -17.47
CA GLU A 479 -7.27 26.99 -18.66
C GLU A 479 -6.42 25.73 -18.44
N GLY A 480 -6.28 24.89 -19.47
CA GLY A 480 -5.36 23.75 -19.48
C GLY A 480 -5.85 22.50 -18.76
N LEU A 481 -6.70 22.57 -17.72
CA LEU A 481 -6.98 21.41 -16.85
C LEU A 481 -7.47 20.16 -17.61
N LEU A 482 -8.40 20.30 -18.56
CA LEU A 482 -8.94 19.16 -19.32
C LEU A 482 -7.99 18.59 -20.36
N GLY A 483 -7.30 19.47 -21.11
CA GLY A 483 -6.23 19.09 -22.03
C GLY A 483 -5.08 18.38 -21.32
N THR A 484 -4.89 18.72 -20.06
CA THR A 484 -3.86 18.11 -19.23
C THR A 484 -4.42 16.78 -18.64
N LEU A 485 -5.61 16.73 -18.02
CA LEU A 485 -6.15 15.55 -17.31
C LEU A 485 -6.39 14.32 -18.20
N LEU A 486 -6.86 14.52 -19.43
CA LEU A 486 -7.14 13.43 -20.37
C LEU A 486 -5.91 13.04 -21.19
N GLY A 487 -4.83 13.83 -21.11
CA GLY A 487 -3.62 13.67 -21.90
C GLY A 487 -3.81 13.92 -23.40
N PRO A 488 -2.71 14.16 -24.14
CA PRO A 488 -2.76 14.55 -25.56
C PRO A 488 -3.27 13.44 -26.49
N ARG A 489 -3.39 12.19 -26.01
CA ARG A 489 -3.86 11.04 -26.79
C ARG A 489 -5.36 10.78 -26.69
N GLN A 490 -6.07 11.34 -25.70
CA GLN A 490 -7.50 11.07 -25.49
C GLN A 490 -8.39 12.33 -25.60
N THR A 491 -7.81 13.53 -25.65
CA THR A 491 -8.57 14.72 -26.05
C THR A 491 -8.76 14.74 -27.57
N LEU A 492 -9.98 14.48 -28.03
CA LEU A 492 -10.38 14.58 -29.45
C LEU A 492 -10.09 15.98 -30.04
N PHE A 493 -9.98 17.01 -29.20
CA PHE A 493 -9.67 18.38 -29.59
C PHE A 493 -8.65 19.01 -28.64
N GLY A 494 -7.59 19.62 -29.17
CA GLY A 494 -6.69 20.47 -28.39
C GLY A 494 -7.38 21.78 -28.05
N GLY A 495 -8.02 21.84 -26.88
CA GLY A 495 -8.69 23.05 -26.41
C GLY A 495 -8.91 23.11 -24.90
N ASP A 496 -9.03 24.33 -24.41
CA ASP A 496 -9.21 24.64 -22.98
C ASP A 496 -10.71 24.78 -22.69
N LEU A 497 -11.27 23.90 -21.87
CA LEU A 497 -12.62 24.07 -21.32
C LEU A 497 -12.53 24.98 -20.10
N GLN A 498 -13.05 26.20 -20.20
CA GLN A 498 -12.99 27.18 -19.11
C GLN A 498 -14.06 26.90 -18.03
N ALA A 499 -15.26 26.52 -18.44
CA ALA A 499 -16.39 26.23 -17.54
C ALA A 499 -17.37 25.25 -18.20
N ALA A 500 -17.99 24.40 -17.38
CA ALA A 500 -19.03 23.47 -17.81
C ALA A 500 -19.78 22.89 -16.62
N ARG A 501 -21.06 22.59 -16.82
CA ARG A 501 -21.87 21.78 -15.92
C ARG A 501 -21.98 20.37 -16.48
N VAL A 502 -21.32 19.42 -15.84
CA VAL A 502 -21.34 18.01 -16.22
C VAL A 502 -21.99 17.22 -15.09
N ARG A 503 -23.07 16.51 -15.41
CA ARG A 503 -23.66 15.49 -14.55
C ARG A 503 -23.60 14.17 -15.26
N ALA A 504 -22.82 13.24 -14.72
CA ALA A 504 -22.57 11.97 -15.39
C ALA A 504 -22.51 10.81 -14.40
N THR A 505 -22.97 9.64 -14.82
CA THR A 505 -22.77 8.37 -14.15
C THR A 505 -21.88 7.49 -15.01
N LEU A 506 -20.70 7.16 -14.50
CA LEU A 506 -19.82 6.14 -15.05
C LEU A 506 -20.15 4.79 -14.38
N ARG A 507 -20.26 3.74 -15.20
CA ARG A 507 -20.30 2.34 -14.78
C ARG A 507 -19.15 1.59 -15.43
N LEU A 508 -18.42 0.83 -14.65
CA LEU A 508 -17.29 0.02 -15.05
C LEU A 508 -17.61 -1.43 -14.70
N ASP A 509 -17.50 -2.33 -15.67
CA ASP A 509 -17.51 -3.77 -15.47
C ASP A 509 -16.23 -4.34 -16.11
N GLN A 510 -15.38 -4.93 -15.28
CA GLN A 510 -14.11 -5.53 -15.70
C GLN A 510 -14.09 -7.01 -15.33
N ALA A 511 -13.68 -7.84 -16.28
CA ALA A 511 -13.37 -9.25 -16.11
C ALA A 511 -12.06 -9.56 -16.86
N PRO A 512 -11.43 -10.73 -16.65
CA PRO A 512 -10.22 -11.10 -17.40
C PRO A 512 -10.46 -11.01 -18.92
N GLY A 513 -9.69 -10.16 -19.59
CA GLY A 513 -9.80 -9.93 -21.05
C GLY A 513 -11.00 -9.10 -21.51
N HIS A 514 -11.85 -8.63 -20.59
CA HIS A 514 -13.05 -7.85 -20.92
C HIS A 514 -13.17 -6.59 -20.05
N LEU A 515 -13.29 -5.43 -20.69
CA LEU A 515 -13.49 -4.14 -20.06
C LEU A 515 -14.66 -3.44 -20.71
N ARG A 516 -15.69 -3.14 -19.92
CA ARG A 516 -16.81 -2.31 -20.34
C ARG A 516 -16.92 -1.08 -19.46
N MET A 517 -16.94 0.10 -20.07
CA MET A 517 -17.17 1.38 -19.41
C MET A 517 -18.35 2.07 -20.08
N ARG A 518 -19.37 2.43 -19.30
CA ARG A 518 -20.52 3.18 -19.79
C ARG A 518 -20.66 4.49 -19.03
N ALA A 519 -20.68 5.60 -19.75
CA ALA A 519 -20.91 6.94 -19.21
C ALA A 519 -22.24 7.48 -19.73
N ASP A 520 -23.20 7.69 -18.83
CA ASP A 520 -24.50 8.30 -19.14
C ASP A 520 -24.60 9.66 -18.43
N GLY A 521 -25.05 10.71 -19.11
CA GLY A 521 -25.12 12.02 -18.46
C GLY A 521 -25.63 13.16 -19.33
N GLU A 522 -25.39 14.37 -18.84
CA GLU A 522 -25.65 15.63 -19.51
C GLU A 522 -24.45 16.56 -19.30
N ALA A 523 -24.08 17.28 -20.35
CA ALA A 523 -23.07 18.32 -20.29
C ALA A 523 -23.69 19.60 -20.84
N THR A 524 -23.83 20.61 -20.01
CA THR A 524 -24.46 21.88 -20.38
C THR A 524 -23.51 23.03 -20.12
N ARG A 525 -23.76 24.14 -20.81
CA ARG A 525 -23.11 25.43 -20.54
C ARG A 525 -21.59 25.31 -20.67
N MET A 526 -21.14 24.55 -21.67
CA MET A 526 -19.72 24.37 -21.93
C MET A 526 -19.15 25.60 -22.63
N PHE A 527 -18.05 26.11 -22.10
CA PHE A 527 -17.28 27.22 -22.64
C PHE A 527 -15.87 26.74 -22.92
N ALA A 528 -15.44 26.79 -24.17
CA ALA A 528 -14.16 26.23 -24.59
C ALA A 528 -13.44 27.12 -25.60
N MET A 529 -12.12 27.04 -25.63
CA MET A 529 -11.27 27.63 -26.66
C MET A 529 -10.53 26.52 -27.39
N VAL A 530 -10.81 26.32 -28.68
CA VAL A 530 -10.23 25.23 -29.49
C VAL A 530 -9.52 25.82 -30.70
N SER A 531 -8.20 25.66 -30.82
CA SER A 531 -7.42 26.17 -31.96
C SER A 531 -7.67 27.64 -32.31
N GLY A 532 -7.89 28.49 -31.29
CA GLY A 532 -8.22 29.91 -31.44
C GLY A 532 -9.67 30.20 -31.85
N ILE A 533 -10.58 29.25 -31.65
CA ILE A 533 -12.04 29.37 -31.84
C ILE A 533 -12.69 29.32 -30.47
N GLY A 534 -13.43 30.37 -30.12
CA GLY A 534 -14.22 30.42 -28.88
C GLY A 534 -15.57 29.73 -29.07
N ILE A 535 -15.94 28.86 -28.15
CA ILE A 535 -17.22 28.15 -28.10
C ILE A 535 -17.88 28.55 -26.79
N ALA A 536 -19.11 29.03 -26.85
CA ALA A 536 -19.87 29.44 -25.68
C ALA A 536 -21.26 28.77 -25.67
N GLY A 537 -21.62 28.19 -24.52
CA GLY A 537 -22.93 27.59 -24.30
C GLY A 537 -23.17 26.32 -25.12
N LEU A 538 -22.16 25.44 -25.22
CA LEU A 538 -22.37 24.11 -25.80
C LEU A 538 -23.13 23.23 -24.80
N ASP A 539 -24.24 22.68 -25.26
CA ASP A 539 -25.10 21.72 -24.57
C ASP A 539 -25.14 20.41 -25.34
N ILE A 540 -24.87 19.30 -24.64
CA ILE A 540 -24.95 17.92 -25.12
C ILE A 540 -25.79 17.15 -24.10
N THR A 541 -27.08 17.01 -24.39
CA THR A 541 -28.05 16.47 -23.43
C THR A 541 -29.12 15.62 -24.13
N PRO A 542 -29.30 14.33 -23.77
CA PRO A 542 -28.42 13.48 -22.98
C PRO A 542 -27.26 12.92 -23.83
N PHE A 543 -26.18 12.50 -23.17
CA PHE A 543 -25.16 11.64 -23.78
C PHE A 543 -25.12 10.26 -23.11
N SER A 544 -24.78 9.24 -23.89
CA SER A 544 -24.56 7.87 -23.41
C SER A 544 -23.46 7.24 -24.24
N VAL A 545 -22.27 7.10 -23.68
CA VAL A 545 -21.11 6.50 -24.35
C VAL A 545 -20.84 5.13 -23.74
N ASP A 546 -20.62 4.11 -24.57
CA ASP A 546 -20.29 2.75 -24.15
C ASP A 546 -18.95 2.37 -24.81
N TYR A 547 -17.96 2.04 -24.00
CA TYR A 547 -16.61 1.65 -24.40
C TYR A 547 -16.39 0.20 -24.01
N ARG A 548 -15.99 -0.63 -24.97
CA ARG A 548 -15.82 -2.07 -24.83
C ARG A 548 -14.51 -2.51 -25.44
N ASP A 549 -13.67 -3.17 -24.65
CA ASP A 549 -12.49 -3.90 -25.11
C ASP A 549 -11.58 -3.11 -26.05
N GLY A 550 -11.35 -1.82 -25.76
CA GLY A 550 -10.48 -0.97 -26.57
C GLY A 550 -11.22 0.00 -27.52
N ALA A 551 -12.52 -0.21 -27.76
CA ALA A 551 -13.27 0.53 -28.78
C ALA A 551 -14.56 1.15 -28.24
N MET A 552 -14.97 2.30 -28.79
CA MET A 552 -16.29 2.86 -28.55
C MET A 552 -17.36 2.07 -29.31
N ALA A 553 -18.38 1.60 -28.61
CA ALA A 553 -19.57 1.01 -29.20
C ALA A 553 -20.46 2.10 -29.83
N ALA A 554 -21.34 1.70 -30.75
CA ALA A 554 -22.35 2.60 -31.30
C ALA A 554 -23.24 3.17 -30.19
N PHE A 555 -23.48 4.48 -30.22
CA PHE A 555 -24.33 5.19 -29.27
C PHE A 555 -25.41 5.99 -30.01
N ALA A 556 -26.46 6.37 -29.27
CA ALA A 556 -27.57 7.13 -29.83
C ALA A 556 -27.10 8.50 -30.36
N PRO A 557 -27.74 9.05 -31.40
CA PRO A 557 -27.42 10.38 -31.92
C PRO A 557 -27.32 11.42 -30.80
N LEU A 558 -26.20 12.13 -30.73
CA LEU A 558 -25.97 13.22 -29.79
C LEU A 558 -26.49 14.52 -30.42
N GLU A 559 -27.51 15.10 -29.80
CA GLU A 559 -27.95 16.44 -30.13
C GLU A 559 -27.03 17.45 -29.46
N ALA A 560 -26.38 18.29 -30.27
CA ALA A 560 -25.52 19.36 -29.82
C ALA A 560 -26.18 20.70 -30.13
N ARG A 561 -26.27 21.58 -29.13
CA ARG A 561 -26.69 22.97 -29.29
C ARG A 561 -25.57 23.87 -28.80
N ILE A 562 -25.26 24.92 -29.54
CA ILE A 562 -24.23 25.88 -29.16
C ILE A 562 -24.82 27.28 -29.26
N ASP A 563 -24.79 28.02 -28.15
CA ASP A 563 -25.30 29.40 -28.15
C ASP A 563 -24.53 30.26 -29.14
N SER A 564 -23.19 30.16 -29.13
CA SER A 564 -22.36 30.87 -30.10
C SER A 564 -20.95 30.29 -30.27
N VAL A 565 -20.42 30.44 -31.49
CA VAL A 565 -19.03 30.12 -31.85
C VAL A 565 -18.41 31.34 -32.51
N ASN A 566 -17.19 31.70 -32.10
CA ASN A 566 -16.45 32.82 -32.66
C ASN A 566 -15.09 32.37 -33.20
N ALA A 567 -14.95 32.42 -34.53
CA ALA A 567 -13.71 32.15 -35.25
C ALA A 567 -13.23 33.38 -36.05
N GLY A 568 -13.54 34.59 -35.57
CA GLY A 568 -13.39 35.87 -36.29
C GLY A 568 -14.70 36.35 -36.91
N ILE A 569 -15.60 35.42 -37.24
CA ILE A 569 -17.02 35.67 -37.49
C ILE A 569 -17.82 34.92 -36.43
N THR A 570 -18.82 35.57 -35.84
CA THR A 570 -19.68 34.95 -34.82
C THR A 570 -20.84 34.22 -35.48
N LEU A 571 -20.92 32.92 -35.21
CA LEU A 571 -22.07 32.07 -35.48
C LEU A 571 -22.89 31.96 -34.20
N ASN A 572 -24.22 32.03 -34.28
CA ASN A 572 -25.12 31.94 -33.13
C ASN A 572 -26.18 30.86 -33.33
N ARG A 573 -26.79 30.40 -32.22
CA ARG A 573 -27.91 29.45 -32.22
C ARG A 573 -27.62 28.21 -33.08
N LEU A 574 -26.40 27.70 -32.95
CA LEU A 574 -25.96 26.53 -33.69
C LEU A 574 -26.64 25.29 -33.14
N HIS A 575 -26.98 24.39 -34.04
CA HIS A 575 -27.45 23.05 -33.70
C HIS A 575 -26.84 22.05 -34.67
N GLY A 576 -26.75 20.81 -34.23
CA GLY A 576 -26.27 19.69 -35.04
C GLY A 576 -26.54 18.38 -34.33
N ARG A 577 -26.54 17.30 -35.10
CA ARG A 577 -26.73 15.94 -34.61
C ARG A 577 -25.54 15.09 -35.01
N LEU A 578 -24.80 14.61 -34.02
CA LEU A 578 -23.62 13.78 -34.21
C LEU A 578 -23.98 12.31 -33.99
N GLU A 579 -23.68 11.47 -34.98
CA GLU A 579 -24.00 10.04 -34.97
C GLU A 579 -22.74 9.22 -35.18
N HIS A 580 -22.64 8.06 -34.54
CA HIS A 580 -21.58 7.08 -34.80
C HIS A 580 -22.21 5.84 -35.43
N ALA A 581 -22.07 5.74 -36.75
CA ALA A 581 -22.56 4.65 -37.57
C ALA A 581 -21.42 3.64 -37.85
N PRO A 582 -21.71 2.43 -38.37
CA PRO A 582 -20.67 1.43 -38.66
C PRO A 582 -19.58 1.90 -39.63
N ASP A 583 -19.92 2.86 -40.49
CA ASP A 583 -19.06 3.52 -41.47
C ASP A 583 -18.34 4.76 -40.92
N GLY A 584 -18.50 5.07 -39.62
CA GLY A 584 -17.80 6.16 -38.94
C GLY A 584 -18.73 7.23 -38.35
N TRP A 585 -18.15 8.39 -38.06
CA TRP A 585 -18.88 9.53 -37.49
C TRP A 585 -19.63 10.29 -38.58
N ARG A 586 -20.86 10.74 -38.31
CA ARG A 586 -21.67 11.55 -39.24
C ARG A 586 -22.22 12.76 -38.53
N LEU A 587 -22.23 13.91 -39.22
CA LEU A 587 -22.77 15.15 -38.69
C LEU A 587 -23.94 15.61 -39.55
N ASN A 588 -25.13 15.58 -38.95
CA ASN A 588 -26.40 15.84 -39.62
C ASN A 588 -27.09 17.06 -39.01
N GLN A 589 -28.05 17.62 -39.75
CA GLN A 589 -28.92 18.70 -39.27
C GLN A 589 -28.13 19.88 -38.68
N VAL A 590 -27.01 20.24 -39.34
CA VAL A 590 -26.18 21.35 -38.90
C VAL A 590 -26.76 22.64 -39.42
N GLY A 591 -27.06 23.56 -38.52
CA GLY A 591 -27.55 24.88 -38.90
C GLY A 591 -27.32 25.90 -37.80
N GLY A 592 -27.61 27.15 -38.12
CA GLY A 592 -27.49 28.25 -37.18
C GLY A 592 -27.62 29.59 -37.86
N GLU A 593 -27.10 30.61 -37.19
CA GLU A 593 -27.22 31.99 -37.63
C GLU A 593 -25.86 32.62 -37.84
N VAL A 594 -25.74 33.34 -38.94
CA VAL A 594 -24.51 34.01 -39.34
C VAL A 594 -24.88 35.31 -40.03
N LEU A 595 -24.21 36.40 -39.64
CA LEU A 595 -24.34 37.70 -40.31
C LEU A 595 -25.81 38.12 -40.54
N GLY A 596 -26.65 37.94 -39.52
CA GLY A 596 -28.05 38.40 -39.53
C GLY A 596 -29.05 37.47 -40.24
N GLY A 597 -28.56 36.47 -40.97
CA GLY A 597 -29.38 35.42 -41.60
C GLY A 597 -29.13 34.05 -40.98
N SER A 598 -29.53 33.01 -41.71
CA SER A 598 -29.37 31.61 -41.30
C SER A 598 -28.55 30.81 -42.30
N PHE A 599 -27.94 29.73 -41.83
CA PHE A 599 -27.29 28.75 -42.68
C PHE A 599 -27.70 27.33 -42.29
N GLU A 600 -27.68 26.44 -43.27
CA GLU A 600 -27.90 25.00 -43.10
C GLU A 600 -26.87 24.24 -43.94
N LEU A 601 -26.30 23.17 -43.38
CA LEU A 601 -25.41 22.26 -44.06
C LEU A 601 -26.16 20.96 -44.36
N SER A 602 -26.04 20.45 -45.59
CA SER A 602 -26.55 19.12 -45.93
C SER A 602 -25.81 18.02 -45.15
N ASP A 603 -26.34 16.79 -45.18
CA ASP A 603 -25.61 15.60 -44.68
C ASP A 603 -24.20 15.56 -45.29
N THR A 604 -23.20 15.45 -44.42
CA THR A 604 -21.78 15.43 -44.79
C THR A 604 -21.30 14.06 -45.25
N GLY A 605 -22.09 13.01 -45.03
CA GLY A 605 -21.61 11.63 -45.04
C GLY A 605 -20.64 11.35 -43.86
N PRO A 606 -19.84 10.28 -43.94
CA PRO A 606 -18.80 9.98 -42.97
C PRO A 606 -17.77 11.12 -42.86
N LEU A 607 -17.49 11.57 -41.64
CA LEU A 607 -16.59 12.69 -41.35
C LEU A 607 -15.12 12.40 -41.70
N ASP A 608 -14.75 11.12 -41.78
CA ASP A 608 -13.43 10.62 -42.17
C ASP A 608 -13.29 10.33 -43.67
N ALA A 609 -14.36 10.54 -44.45
CA ALA A 609 -14.29 10.44 -45.90
C ALA A 609 -13.34 11.50 -46.48
N ASP A 610 -12.49 11.09 -47.44
CA ASP A 610 -11.72 12.02 -48.28
C ASP A 610 -12.00 11.69 -49.76
N PRO A 611 -12.69 12.57 -50.50
CA PRO A 611 -13.22 13.88 -50.09
C PRO A 611 -14.49 13.79 -49.22
N LEU A 612 -14.60 14.67 -48.23
CA LEU A 612 -15.88 14.99 -47.59
C LEU A 612 -16.60 16.06 -48.42
N ALA A 613 -17.88 15.83 -48.73
CA ALA A 613 -18.68 16.75 -49.55
C ALA A 613 -19.98 17.11 -48.85
N ALA A 614 -20.33 18.39 -48.85
CA ALA A 614 -21.57 18.90 -48.27
C ALA A 614 -21.99 20.19 -48.99
N THR A 615 -23.27 20.55 -48.93
CA THR A 615 -23.77 21.80 -49.49
C THR A 615 -24.19 22.73 -48.36
N LEU A 616 -23.59 23.92 -48.31
CA LEU A 616 -23.95 24.99 -47.40
C LEU A 616 -24.99 25.89 -48.05
N THR A 617 -26.18 25.94 -47.49
CA THR A 617 -27.26 26.84 -47.90
C THR A 617 -27.27 28.05 -46.98
N LEU A 618 -27.28 29.24 -47.57
CA LEU A 618 -27.34 30.53 -46.88
C LEU A 618 -28.68 31.19 -47.20
N LYS A 619 -29.30 31.80 -46.19
CA LYS A 619 -30.57 32.50 -46.34
C LYS A 619 -30.57 33.83 -45.60
N ALA A 620 -31.07 34.87 -46.25
CA ALA A 620 -31.26 36.20 -45.71
C ALA A 620 -30.01 36.79 -45.01
N ILE A 621 -28.82 36.56 -45.57
CA ILE A 621 -27.57 37.12 -45.04
C ILE A 621 -27.57 38.63 -45.23
N ASP A 622 -27.43 39.39 -44.14
CA ASP A 622 -27.47 40.85 -44.11
C ASP A 622 -26.16 41.44 -44.62
N MET A 623 -26.24 42.13 -45.76
CA MET A 623 -25.07 42.73 -46.42
C MET A 623 -24.45 43.87 -45.61
N GLU A 624 -25.20 44.54 -44.72
CA GLU A 624 -24.64 45.57 -43.85
C GLU A 624 -23.70 44.95 -42.80
N ARG A 625 -23.99 43.73 -42.34
CA ARG A 625 -23.10 42.98 -41.43
C ARG A 625 -21.84 42.55 -42.15
N ILE A 626 -21.92 42.17 -43.44
CA ILE A 626 -20.73 41.89 -44.26
C ILE A 626 -19.88 43.16 -44.40
N ALA A 627 -20.49 44.31 -44.71
CA ALA A 627 -19.77 45.58 -44.86
C ALA A 627 -19.00 45.95 -43.57
N ARG A 628 -19.61 45.76 -42.40
CA ARG A 628 -18.96 45.98 -41.09
C ARG A 628 -17.75 45.07 -40.85
N LEU A 629 -17.73 43.85 -41.39
CA LEU A 629 -16.57 42.96 -41.28
C LEU A 629 -15.39 43.44 -42.12
N LEU A 630 -15.65 44.08 -43.26
CA LEU A 630 -14.60 44.60 -44.14
C LEU A 630 -13.92 45.85 -43.55
N ASP A 631 -14.53 46.48 -42.55
CA ASP A 631 -14.04 47.68 -41.83
C ASP A 631 -13.56 48.78 -42.79
N ASN A 632 -14.28 48.97 -43.89
CA ASN A 632 -13.94 49.96 -44.91
C ASN A 632 -14.94 51.13 -44.86
N PRO A 633 -14.57 52.32 -44.39
CA PRO A 633 -15.47 53.46 -44.26
C PRO A 633 -16.00 53.97 -45.61
N ASP A 634 -15.27 53.67 -46.70
CA ASP A 634 -15.61 54.11 -48.04
C ASP A 634 -16.62 53.17 -48.72
N LEU A 635 -16.98 52.05 -48.09
CA LEU A 635 -17.82 51.01 -48.65
C LEU A 635 -18.98 50.66 -47.72
N SER A 636 -20.20 50.83 -48.23
CA SER A 636 -21.41 50.36 -47.54
C SER A 636 -22.33 49.63 -48.51
N PHE A 637 -22.97 48.59 -48.00
CA PHE A 637 -23.94 47.79 -48.73
C PHE A 637 -25.15 47.54 -47.84
N SER A 638 -26.35 47.50 -48.40
CA SER A 638 -27.60 47.09 -47.76
C SER A 638 -28.34 46.07 -48.61
N GLY A 639 -29.35 45.42 -48.05
CA GLY A 639 -30.08 44.31 -48.68
C GLY A 639 -29.67 42.96 -48.10
N SER A 640 -30.21 41.89 -48.66
CA SER A 640 -29.95 40.53 -48.20
C SER A 640 -29.63 39.58 -49.34
N VAL A 641 -28.73 38.64 -49.08
CA VAL A 641 -28.33 37.60 -50.05
C VAL A 641 -28.57 36.20 -49.50
N GLY A 642 -28.89 35.27 -50.40
CA GLY A 642 -29.01 33.84 -50.14
C GLY A 642 -28.21 33.07 -51.18
N GLY A 643 -27.93 31.80 -50.92
CA GLY A 643 -27.08 31.03 -51.83
C GLY A 643 -26.90 29.57 -51.46
N SER A 644 -26.25 28.85 -52.35
CA SER A 644 -25.89 27.44 -52.17
C SER A 644 -24.42 27.24 -52.58
N LEU A 645 -23.62 26.77 -51.63
CA LEU A 645 -22.18 26.61 -51.77
C LEU A 645 -21.83 25.12 -51.62
N PRO A 646 -21.45 24.42 -52.69
CA PRO A 646 -20.99 23.03 -52.62
C PRO A 646 -19.57 23.01 -52.05
N LEU A 647 -19.46 22.57 -50.81
CA LEU A 647 -18.22 22.43 -50.08
C LEU A 647 -17.59 21.07 -50.36
N LYS A 648 -16.28 21.06 -50.58
CA LYS A 648 -15.47 19.84 -50.65
C LYS A 648 -14.25 19.99 -49.77
N LEU A 649 -14.01 19.01 -48.90
CA LEU A 649 -12.85 18.97 -48.01
C LEU A 649 -11.99 17.76 -48.37
N SER A 650 -10.77 18.02 -48.84
CA SER A 650 -9.78 16.97 -49.15
C SER A 650 -8.44 17.26 -48.53
N ALA A 651 -7.84 16.26 -47.87
CA ALA A 651 -6.60 16.41 -47.11
C ALA A 651 -6.58 17.67 -46.21
N GLY A 652 -7.72 17.96 -45.55
CA GLY A 652 -7.91 19.13 -44.68
C GLY A 652 -8.03 20.49 -45.40
N LYS A 653 -8.10 20.52 -46.74
CA LYS A 653 -8.25 21.76 -47.53
C LYS A 653 -9.67 21.87 -48.07
N LEU A 654 -10.35 22.95 -47.68
CA LEU A 654 -11.69 23.29 -48.16
C LEU A 654 -11.61 23.92 -49.56
N THR A 655 -12.45 23.47 -50.48
CA THR A 655 -12.71 24.10 -51.78
C THR A 655 -14.20 24.27 -52.01
N VAL A 656 -14.55 25.25 -52.84
CA VAL A 656 -15.91 25.47 -53.36
C VAL A 656 -15.78 25.69 -54.85
N GLU A 657 -16.56 24.95 -55.64
CA GLU A 657 -16.59 25.07 -57.10
C GLU A 657 -18.02 25.40 -57.53
N ALA A 658 -18.19 26.45 -58.32
CA ALA A 658 -19.47 26.90 -58.84
C ALA A 658 -20.54 27.18 -57.76
N GLY A 659 -20.13 27.73 -56.61
CA GLY A 659 -21.06 28.23 -55.60
C GLY A 659 -21.91 29.37 -56.15
N ARG A 660 -23.16 29.49 -55.72
CA ARG A 660 -24.10 30.52 -56.21
C ARG A 660 -24.62 31.35 -55.06
N VAL A 661 -24.60 32.67 -55.22
CA VAL A 661 -25.17 33.64 -54.30
C VAL A 661 -26.03 34.61 -55.10
N ALA A 662 -27.21 34.93 -54.60
CA ALA A 662 -28.11 35.90 -55.23
C ALA A 662 -28.74 36.82 -54.18
N SER A 663 -29.10 38.02 -54.58
CA SER A 663 -29.91 38.91 -53.75
C SER A 663 -31.30 38.30 -53.54
N GLU A 664 -31.73 38.21 -52.30
CA GLU A 664 -33.13 37.91 -51.96
C GLU A 664 -33.99 39.18 -52.01
N HIS A 665 -33.42 40.31 -51.61
CA HIS A 665 -34.03 41.63 -51.68
C HIS A 665 -33.04 42.63 -52.26
N GLY A 666 -33.55 43.59 -53.06
CA GLY A 666 -32.77 44.72 -53.55
C GLY A 666 -32.23 45.59 -52.42
N GLY A 667 -31.28 46.47 -52.74
CA GLY A 667 -30.59 47.28 -51.75
C GLY A 667 -29.75 48.37 -52.37
N VAL A 668 -28.82 48.93 -51.59
CA VAL A 668 -27.96 50.03 -52.02
C VAL A 668 -26.50 49.69 -51.75
N ILE A 669 -25.66 49.87 -52.78
CA ILE A 669 -24.20 49.85 -52.72
C ILE A 669 -23.69 51.29 -52.82
N ARG A 670 -22.83 51.71 -51.89
CA ARG A 670 -22.12 52.99 -51.97
C ARG A 670 -20.64 52.76 -51.78
N TYR A 671 -19.86 53.08 -52.82
CA TYR A 671 -18.40 53.03 -52.78
C TYR A 671 -17.81 54.40 -53.13
N ARG A 672 -17.16 55.02 -52.15
CA ARG A 672 -16.60 56.39 -52.23
C ARG A 672 -15.17 56.43 -51.66
N PRO A 673 -14.18 55.83 -52.33
CA PRO A 673 -12.81 55.75 -51.83
C PRO A 673 -12.19 57.15 -51.62
N ALA A 674 -11.38 57.29 -50.58
CA ALA A 674 -10.60 58.50 -50.32
C ALA A 674 -9.53 58.73 -51.42
N ALA A 675 -9.90 59.54 -52.43
CA ALA A 675 -9.10 60.00 -53.57
C ALA A 675 -8.56 58.90 -54.51
N GLY A 676 -9.08 58.89 -55.75
CA GLY A 676 -8.47 58.12 -56.85
C GLY A 676 -7.15 58.74 -57.30
N SER A 677 -6.15 57.91 -57.62
CA SER A 677 -4.94 58.42 -58.27
C SER A 677 -5.29 58.95 -59.67
N ALA A 678 -4.61 60.01 -60.12
CA ALA A 678 -4.83 60.60 -61.45
C ALA A 678 -4.47 59.64 -62.62
N ALA A 679 -3.98 58.42 -62.33
CA ALA A 679 -3.58 57.41 -63.28
C ALA A 679 -4.55 56.20 -63.37
N GLU A 680 -5.76 56.29 -62.79
CA GLU A 680 -6.75 55.19 -62.89
C GLU A 680 -7.27 54.99 -64.33
N PRO A 681 -7.37 53.74 -64.83
CA PRO A 681 -8.00 53.44 -66.11
C PRO A 681 -9.46 53.95 -66.18
N ALA A 682 -9.89 54.44 -67.34
CA ALA A 682 -11.22 55.04 -67.54
C ALA A 682 -12.38 54.09 -67.19
N GLU A 683 -12.20 52.79 -67.40
CA GLU A 683 -13.15 51.75 -67.02
C GLU A 683 -13.35 51.66 -65.50
N LEU A 684 -12.25 51.77 -64.73
CA LEU A 684 -12.28 51.75 -63.27
C LEU A 684 -12.94 53.00 -62.71
N VAL A 685 -12.68 54.16 -63.31
CA VAL A 685 -13.33 55.43 -62.97
C VAL A 685 -14.85 55.33 -63.23
N THR A 686 -15.25 54.70 -64.32
CA THR A 686 -16.66 54.49 -64.68
C THR A 686 -17.34 53.50 -63.74
N ALA A 687 -16.69 52.38 -63.42
CA ALA A 687 -17.20 51.40 -62.44
C ALA A 687 -17.33 52.01 -61.04
N ARG A 688 -16.35 52.80 -60.59
CA ARG A 688 -16.44 53.54 -59.31
C ARG A 688 -17.60 54.52 -59.30
N LYS A 689 -17.77 55.32 -60.36
CA LYS A 689 -18.92 56.23 -60.48
C LYS A 689 -20.24 55.47 -60.49
N ALA A 690 -20.31 54.32 -61.16
CA ALA A 690 -21.50 53.48 -61.16
C ALA A 690 -21.82 52.95 -59.75
N LEU A 691 -20.81 52.62 -58.94
CA LEU A 691 -20.96 52.12 -57.56
C LEU A 691 -21.08 53.21 -56.48
N SER A 692 -21.02 54.51 -56.82
CA SER A 692 -21.05 55.59 -55.83
C SER A 692 -22.33 55.62 -54.99
N ASN A 693 -23.45 55.23 -55.60
CA ASN A 693 -24.78 55.10 -55.01
C ASN A 693 -25.69 54.20 -55.87
N LEU A 694 -25.25 52.96 -56.11
CA LEU A 694 -25.99 51.98 -56.90
C LEU A 694 -27.15 51.40 -56.08
N GLN A 695 -28.38 51.73 -56.46
CA GLN A 695 -29.60 51.05 -55.99
C GLN A 695 -29.80 49.82 -56.87
N PHE A 696 -29.54 48.63 -56.32
CA PHE A 696 -29.62 47.38 -57.07
C PHE A 696 -30.97 46.70 -56.87
N ASP A 697 -31.49 46.13 -57.96
CA ASP A 697 -32.68 45.30 -57.99
C ASP A 697 -32.30 43.81 -57.86
N ALA A 698 -31.16 43.43 -58.46
CA ALA A 698 -30.67 42.07 -58.44
C ALA A 698 -29.13 42.00 -58.40
N ILE A 699 -28.62 41.08 -57.60
CA ILE A 699 -27.22 40.63 -57.58
C ILE A 699 -27.25 39.14 -57.86
N GLU A 700 -26.51 38.69 -58.86
CA GLU A 700 -26.20 37.29 -59.08
C GLU A 700 -24.69 37.12 -59.02
N ALA A 701 -24.21 36.11 -58.30
CA ALA A 701 -22.80 35.84 -58.19
C ALA A 701 -22.48 34.36 -58.22
N THR A 702 -21.43 34.00 -58.94
CA THR A 702 -20.78 32.69 -58.86
C THR A 702 -19.46 32.82 -58.12
N LEU A 703 -19.20 31.87 -57.23
CA LEU A 703 -18.10 31.88 -56.28
C LEU A 703 -17.29 30.59 -56.40
N ASP A 704 -15.99 30.76 -56.60
CA ASP A 704 -15.01 29.68 -56.53
C ASP A 704 -14.02 29.98 -55.40
N TYR A 705 -13.78 28.99 -54.55
CA TYR A 705 -12.81 29.06 -53.46
C TYR A 705 -11.79 27.93 -53.60
N ALA A 706 -10.53 28.32 -53.78
CA ALA A 706 -9.42 27.41 -53.97
C ALA A 706 -8.73 27.04 -52.65
N ALA A 707 -8.04 25.90 -52.67
CA ALA A 707 -7.38 25.31 -51.49
C ALA A 707 -6.25 26.18 -50.91
N ASP A 708 -5.75 27.16 -51.65
CA ASP A 708 -4.75 28.15 -51.22
C ASP A 708 -5.38 29.36 -50.50
N GLY A 709 -6.71 29.42 -50.41
CA GLY A 709 -7.46 30.51 -49.80
C GLY A 709 -7.93 31.59 -50.78
N LYS A 710 -7.62 31.48 -52.06
CA LYS A 710 -8.10 32.42 -53.08
C LYS A 710 -9.60 32.23 -53.31
N LEU A 711 -10.34 33.32 -53.15
CA LEU A 711 -11.74 33.46 -53.44
C LEU A 711 -11.89 34.29 -54.72
N SER A 712 -12.57 33.75 -55.72
CA SER A 712 -12.99 34.48 -56.93
C SER A 712 -14.50 34.58 -56.94
N LEU A 713 -15.01 35.81 -56.93
CA LEU A 713 -16.42 36.11 -56.96
C LEU A 713 -16.73 36.84 -58.26
N GLN A 714 -17.41 36.16 -59.18
CA GLN A 714 -17.91 36.76 -60.42
C GLN A 714 -19.34 37.24 -60.17
N THR A 715 -19.56 38.54 -60.22
CA THR A 715 -20.82 39.18 -59.89
C THR A 715 -21.43 39.84 -61.12
N ALA A 716 -22.75 39.75 -61.26
CA ALA A 716 -23.57 40.47 -62.20
C ALA A 716 -24.57 41.32 -61.41
N LEU A 717 -24.32 42.62 -61.36
CA LEU A 717 -25.12 43.61 -60.64
C LEU A 717 -26.08 44.29 -61.62
N ARG A 718 -27.36 44.36 -61.27
CA ARG A 718 -28.38 45.08 -62.03
C ARG A 718 -29.07 46.09 -61.13
N GLY A 719 -29.10 47.34 -61.56
CA GLY A 719 -29.68 48.42 -60.78
C GLY A 719 -29.66 49.76 -61.48
N ARG A 720 -29.72 50.83 -60.70
CA ARG A 720 -29.69 52.23 -61.15
C ARG A 720 -28.86 53.06 -60.18
N ASN A 721 -28.10 54.02 -60.70
CA ASN A 721 -27.40 54.99 -59.86
C ASN A 721 -27.93 56.40 -60.16
N PRO A 722 -28.75 56.99 -59.27
CA PRO A 722 -29.30 58.34 -59.45
C PRO A 722 -28.24 59.45 -59.56
N GLU A 723 -27.02 59.23 -59.04
CA GLU A 723 -25.91 60.20 -59.14
C GLU A 723 -25.18 60.13 -60.49
N LEU A 724 -25.35 59.04 -61.25
CA LEU A 724 -24.77 58.88 -62.59
C LEU A 724 -25.77 59.32 -63.67
N ASP A 725 -26.96 58.73 -63.66
CA ASP A 725 -28.09 59.02 -64.55
C ASP A 725 -29.35 58.39 -63.93
N ALA A 726 -30.35 59.21 -63.62
CA ALA A 726 -31.56 58.76 -62.92
C ALA A 726 -32.40 57.74 -63.74
N THR A 727 -32.20 57.66 -65.05
CA THR A 727 -33.04 56.85 -65.96
C THR A 727 -32.32 55.65 -66.55
N ARG A 728 -30.99 55.70 -66.66
CA ARG A 728 -30.21 54.66 -67.32
C ARG A 728 -29.95 53.46 -66.38
N PRO A 729 -30.31 52.22 -66.78
CA PRO A 729 -29.95 51.03 -66.00
C PRO A 729 -28.44 50.81 -66.02
N VAL A 730 -27.91 50.38 -64.87
CA VAL A 730 -26.51 49.99 -64.67
C VAL A 730 -26.45 48.48 -64.63
N HIS A 731 -25.77 47.88 -65.61
CA HIS A 731 -25.43 46.46 -65.64
C HIS A 731 -23.93 46.36 -65.48
N LEU A 732 -23.47 45.85 -64.34
CA LEU A 732 -22.06 45.83 -64.00
C LEU A 732 -21.63 44.40 -63.69
N ASN A 733 -20.72 43.88 -64.51
CA ASN A 733 -20.10 42.59 -64.28
C ASN A 733 -18.72 42.81 -63.67
N LEU A 734 -18.50 42.31 -62.46
CA LEU A 734 -17.24 42.45 -61.74
C LEU A 734 -16.73 41.10 -61.31
N THR A 735 -15.43 40.87 -61.50
CA THR A 735 -14.72 39.78 -60.84
C THR A 735 -13.96 40.36 -59.66
N VAL A 736 -14.29 39.91 -58.47
CA VAL A 736 -13.60 40.28 -57.23
C VAL A 736 -12.76 39.10 -56.78
N GLU A 737 -11.44 39.30 -56.71
CA GLU A 737 -10.53 38.30 -56.18
C GLU A 737 -10.02 38.74 -54.81
N THR A 738 -10.08 37.85 -53.81
CA THR A 738 -9.55 38.10 -52.47
C THR A 738 -8.96 36.82 -51.88
N ASN A 739 -8.07 36.94 -50.90
CA ASN A 739 -7.66 35.78 -50.11
C ASN A 739 -8.48 35.74 -48.83
N LEU A 740 -9.53 34.91 -48.82
CA LEU A 740 -10.45 34.83 -47.69
C LEU A 740 -9.75 34.30 -46.43
N ARG A 741 -8.72 33.44 -46.58
CA ARG A 741 -7.94 32.95 -45.45
C ARG A 741 -7.19 34.09 -44.75
N THR A 742 -6.49 34.94 -45.52
CA THR A 742 -5.79 36.10 -44.96
C THR A 742 -6.75 37.08 -44.29
N LEU A 743 -7.93 37.30 -44.89
CA LEU A 743 -8.97 38.16 -44.32
C LEU A 743 -9.49 37.60 -42.99
N LEU A 744 -9.84 36.32 -42.93
CA LEU A 744 -10.28 35.66 -41.70
C LEU A 744 -9.17 35.63 -40.63
N GLN A 745 -7.91 35.44 -41.03
CA GLN A 745 -6.77 35.55 -40.11
C GLN A 745 -6.65 36.95 -39.50
N GLY A 746 -6.84 38.01 -40.30
CA GLY A 746 -6.86 39.38 -39.81
C GLY A 746 -8.01 39.64 -38.83
N LEU A 747 -9.20 39.09 -39.08
CA LEU A 747 -10.35 39.21 -38.17
C LEU A 747 -10.12 38.48 -36.82
N ARG A 748 -9.29 37.45 -36.81
CA ARG A 748 -8.87 36.71 -35.61
C ARG A 748 -7.71 37.38 -34.88
N ALA A 749 -7.02 38.35 -35.48
CA ALA A 749 -5.88 39.02 -34.90
C ALA A 749 -6.30 40.04 -33.82
N GLY A 750 -5.58 40.05 -32.70
CA GLY A 750 -5.96 40.74 -31.46
C GLY A 750 -6.76 39.82 -30.53
N ASN A 751 -6.64 39.99 -29.22
CA ASN A 751 -7.23 39.13 -28.18
C ASN A 751 -8.78 39.10 -28.16
N ARG A 752 -9.45 39.47 -29.25
CA ARG A 752 -10.90 39.64 -29.39
C ARG A 752 -11.70 38.36 -29.14
N VAL A 753 -11.20 37.20 -29.58
CA VAL A 753 -11.90 35.91 -29.36
C VAL A 753 -11.82 35.50 -27.90
N THR A 754 -10.65 35.65 -27.27
CA THR A 754 -10.46 35.39 -25.84
C THR A 754 -11.29 36.34 -24.98
N GLU A 755 -11.21 37.65 -25.23
CA GLU A 755 -12.02 38.65 -24.52
C GLU A 755 -13.54 38.42 -24.70
N TRP A 756 -13.95 37.94 -25.88
CA TRP A 756 -15.34 37.57 -26.14
C TRP A 756 -15.78 36.36 -25.29
N LEU A 757 -14.93 35.35 -25.19
CA LEU A 757 -15.21 34.15 -24.40
C LEU A 757 -15.23 34.46 -22.90
N ASP A 758 -14.26 35.23 -22.40
CA ASP A 758 -14.18 35.63 -20.99
C ASP A 758 -15.44 36.39 -20.52
N LYS A 759 -15.97 37.27 -21.38
CA LYS A 759 -17.24 37.97 -21.11
C LYS A 759 -18.43 37.01 -21.02
N ARG A 760 -18.48 35.98 -21.89
CA ARG A 760 -19.54 34.95 -21.87
C ARG A 760 -19.44 34.04 -20.65
N VAL A 761 -18.23 33.73 -20.19
CA VAL A 761 -18.02 32.96 -18.95
C VAL A 761 -18.41 33.78 -17.72
N ALA A 762 -18.16 35.09 -17.72
CA ALA A 762 -18.49 35.97 -16.60
C ALA A 762 -19.99 36.26 -16.45
N ASP A 763 -20.72 36.41 -17.55
CA ASP A 763 -22.18 36.57 -17.55
C ASP A 763 -22.85 35.45 -18.37
N PRO A 764 -22.97 34.25 -17.80
CA PRO A 764 -23.47 33.14 -18.56
C PRO A 764 -25.00 33.29 -18.76
N LYS A 765 -25.73 34.20 -18.08
CA LYS A 765 -27.20 34.34 -18.26
C LYS A 765 -27.63 35.03 -19.56
N ARG A 766 -26.68 35.51 -20.37
CA ARG A 766 -26.90 36.13 -21.70
C ARG A 766 -26.29 35.30 -22.82
#